data_AF-A0A518FZW8-F1
#
_entry.id   AF-A0A518FZW8-F1
#
_cell.length_a   1.000
_cell.length_b   1.000
_cell.length_c   1.000
_cell.angle_alpha   90.00
_cell.angle_beta   90.00
_cell.angle_gamma   90.00
#
_symmetry.space_group_name_H-M   'P 1'
#
loop_
_entity.id
_entity.type
_entity.pdbx_description
1 polymer ?
#
loop_
_entity_poly.entity_id
_entity_poly.type
_entity_poly.pdbx_seq_one_letter_code
_entity_poly.pdbx_strand_id
1 'polypeptide(L)'
;MIRFRLLLLLAACASFLSSPILSAAAPPPESGQQPKHVRILTVGNSFTQNATRYLDEVTEAAGHKLTHKMLSIGGSPLERHANMALKFEANRNDNSAKYSRGESLQEALQSESWDFVTVQQVSFKSHDVETYRPYAEQLADIVHRYAPQAKLLVHETWAYRKDDPRFRGTNTDAKEPATQQAMYEGLSDAYRTIAKELSAGRIPVGDAFWLADSDANFGFRGTASFDAKQLQHPELPEQLHSLHVGYRWLERDGKRELGMDGHHANLAGEYLGACVWFECLFGESSIGNSFVPNKLAPEYAVFLQKVAHQAVQPGGDIVQGVSRDAVLGFDDPAPQRYTLRVRASEIDSRVKEYPEIGFVFGSDKKPADLEFASVDTRVAPQGKLAIWLMGHNQGLFERLNDYGVHAIGVSYARQWFGKLCRPRPSDAYARGRIRLEAATGLDFSDELDLLPPDGAAERTRQLLLWLSSENPQGNWDQFLTDDQSRVRWDKVIITGASHGSTTAARFAKHQRVDRVVMLCGPRDQDQDWQGLPSATPNNRFFGFSHVLDGGWTADHYCRSWELLGLHQFGPIVNVDQTQAPYQNSRRLITAADVGGDAGRAHSSVTPGSASPENAQGEKLFDPVWHYLYNQPVDIVGEATEEDPDCLRIQATYE
;
A
#
# COMPACT_ATOMS: atom_id res chain seq x y z
N MET A 1 -30.40 81.95 -6.35
CA MET A 1 -31.64 81.65 -7.09
C MET A 1 -31.97 80.16 -6.93
N ILE A 2 -33.10 79.86 -6.28
CA ILE A 2 -34.02 78.71 -6.48
C ILE A 2 -33.37 77.30 -6.51
N ARG A 3 -33.31 76.57 -5.39
CA ARG A 3 -34.26 75.54 -4.89
C ARG A 3 -34.63 74.43 -5.89
N PHE A 4 -34.26 73.19 -5.58
CA PHE A 4 -35.17 72.03 -5.65
C PHE A 4 -34.82 71.00 -4.56
N ARG A 5 -35.85 70.56 -3.82
CA ARG A 5 -35.87 69.48 -2.81
C ARG A 5 -36.58 68.28 -3.42
N LEU A 6 -36.26 67.05 -3.00
CA LEU A 6 -37.27 66.03 -2.73
C LEU A 6 -36.79 64.99 -1.69
N LEU A 7 -37.70 64.63 -0.80
CA LEU A 7 -37.63 63.69 0.33
C LEU A 7 -37.95 62.25 -0.08
N LEU A 8 -37.51 61.26 0.73
CA LEU A 8 -38.25 60.03 1.10
C LEU A 8 -37.56 59.42 2.35
N LEU A 9 -38.11 59.56 3.58
CA LEU A 9 -39.11 58.73 4.29
C LEU A 9 -38.67 57.29 4.62
N LEU A 10 -38.47 57.00 5.91
CA LEU A 10 -38.65 55.67 6.51
C LEU A 10 -39.06 55.82 7.98
N ALA A 11 -40.18 55.20 8.32
CA ALA A 11 -40.88 55.24 9.60
C ALA A 11 -40.51 54.04 10.47
N ALA A 12 -40.56 54.25 11.79
CA ALA A 12 -40.36 53.25 12.84
C ALA A 12 -41.69 52.57 13.24
N CYS A 13 -41.62 51.31 13.67
CA CYS A 13 -42.56 50.70 14.61
C CYS A 13 -41.90 49.52 15.35
N ALA A 14 -42.16 49.43 16.66
CA ALA A 14 -41.53 48.55 17.64
C ALA A 14 -42.38 47.31 17.98
N SER A 15 -41.74 46.22 18.45
CA SER A 15 -42.42 45.21 19.28
C SER A 15 -41.48 44.19 19.96
N PHE A 16 -41.59 44.17 21.30
CA PHE A 16 -41.48 43.09 22.30
C PHE A 16 -40.21 42.22 22.46
N LEU A 17 -39.63 42.35 23.67
CA LEU A 17 -38.60 41.51 24.28
C LEU A 17 -39.22 40.22 24.86
N SER A 18 -38.68 39.07 24.46
CA SER A 18 -38.75 37.81 25.21
C SER A 18 -37.34 37.22 25.29
N SER A 19 -36.76 37.17 26.49
CA SER A 19 -35.44 36.57 26.73
C SER A 19 -35.51 35.05 26.56
N PRO A 20 -34.60 34.44 25.78
CA PRO A 20 -34.35 33.01 25.89
C PRO A 20 -33.34 32.74 27.01
N ILE A 21 -33.68 31.78 27.85
CA ILE A 21 -32.80 31.15 28.82
C ILE A 21 -31.59 30.60 28.05
N LEU A 22 -30.39 31.10 28.35
CA LEU A 22 -29.14 30.51 27.86
C LEU A 22 -29.02 29.10 28.46
N SER A 23 -29.24 28.08 27.63
CA SER A 23 -28.64 26.76 27.85
C SER A 23 -27.14 26.95 27.75
N ALA A 24 -26.42 26.66 28.84
CA ALA A 24 -24.97 26.65 28.84
C ALA A 24 -24.49 25.61 27.82
N ALA A 25 -23.96 26.08 26.69
CA ALA A 25 -23.23 25.24 25.76
C ALA A 25 -22.05 24.62 26.53
N ALA A 26 -21.88 23.30 26.37
CA ALA A 26 -20.73 22.58 26.90
C ALA A 26 -19.42 23.25 26.40
N PRO A 27 -18.37 23.29 27.24
CA PRO A 27 -17.09 23.82 26.81
C PRO A 27 -16.56 23.01 25.61
N PRO A 28 -15.83 23.64 24.67
CA PRO A 28 -15.17 22.91 23.61
C PRO A 28 -14.16 21.91 24.21
N PRO A 29 -13.92 20.75 23.57
CA PRO A 29 -12.95 19.79 24.06
C PRO A 29 -11.55 20.43 24.10
N GLU A 30 -10.92 20.38 25.27
CA GLU A 30 -9.49 20.62 25.44
C GLU A 30 -8.72 19.41 24.89
N SER A 31 -8.35 19.45 23.61
CA SER A 31 -7.13 18.78 23.14
C SER A 31 -6.51 19.60 22.00
N GLY A 32 -5.31 20.12 22.23
CA GLY A 32 -4.55 20.93 21.26
C GLY A 32 -3.97 20.12 20.09
N GLN A 33 -4.58 19.00 19.70
CA GLN A 33 -4.11 18.18 18.58
C GLN A 33 -4.95 18.47 17.33
N GLN A 34 -4.26 18.61 16.18
CA GLN A 34 -4.96 18.81 14.91
C GLN A 34 -5.77 17.55 14.53
N PRO A 35 -6.97 17.71 13.95
CA PRO A 35 -7.76 16.58 13.46
C PRO A 35 -6.96 15.66 12.54
N LYS A 36 -6.93 14.36 12.86
CA LYS A 36 -6.33 13.32 12.02
C LYS A 36 -7.39 12.76 11.06
N HIS A 37 -6.98 12.38 9.85
CA HIS A 37 -7.79 11.58 8.92
C HIS A 37 -7.08 10.26 8.65
N VAL A 38 -7.66 9.16 9.11
CA VAL A 38 -7.16 7.81 8.86
C VAL A 38 -8.02 7.13 7.80
N ARG A 39 -7.38 6.37 6.89
CA ARG A 39 -8.01 5.58 5.84
C ARG A 39 -7.68 4.11 6.05
N ILE A 40 -8.69 3.28 6.25
CA ILE A 40 -8.53 1.84 6.47
C ILE A 40 -9.31 0.99 5.46
N LEU A 41 -8.65 -0.05 4.94
CA LEU A 41 -9.28 -1.13 4.20
C LEU A 41 -9.24 -2.42 5.03
N THR A 42 -10.39 -2.99 5.34
CA THR A 42 -10.46 -4.21 6.16
C THR A 42 -10.91 -5.41 5.33
N VAL A 43 -10.11 -6.49 5.35
CA VAL A 43 -10.42 -7.79 4.72
C VAL A 43 -10.79 -8.79 5.83
N GLY A 44 -12.04 -9.24 5.84
CA GLY A 44 -12.47 -10.18 6.88
C GLY A 44 -13.92 -10.62 6.78
N ASN A 45 -14.60 -10.67 7.93
CA ASN A 45 -15.91 -11.31 8.07
C ASN A 45 -16.76 -10.58 9.15
N SER A 46 -17.71 -11.27 9.77
CA SER A 46 -18.59 -10.69 10.80
C SER A 46 -17.83 -10.19 12.04
N PHE A 47 -16.65 -10.75 12.36
CA PHE A 47 -15.85 -10.28 13.49
C PHE A 47 -15.26 -8.89 13.22
N THR A 48 -14.81 -8.62 12.00
CA THR A 48 -14.41 -7.27 11.59
C THR A 48 -15.59 -6.30 11.72
N GLN A 49 -16.78 -6.72 11.25
CA GLN A 49 -18.01 -5.92 11.33
C GLN A 49 -18.34 -5.56 12.78
N ASN A 50 -18.26 -6.53 13.69
CA ASN A 50 -18.51 -6.28 15.11
C ASN A 50 -17.46 -5.33 15.71
N ALA A 51 -16.16 -5.61 15.52
CA ALA A 51 -15.10 -4.82 16.14
C ALA A 51 -15.04 -3.37 15.64
N THR A 52 -15.55 -3.10 14.45
CA THR A 52 -15.56 -1.75 13.85
C THR A 52 -16.93 -1.06 13.90
N ARG A 53 -17.95 -1.69 14.51
CA ARG A 53 -19.34 -1.19 14.46
C ARG A 53 -19.51 0.25 14.96
N TYR A 54 -18.78 0.64 16.01
CA TYR A 54 -18.85 1.97 16.61
C TYR A 54 -17.61 2.84 16.32
N LEU A 55 -16.76 2.40 15.40
CA LEU A 55 -15.47 3.05 15.16
C LEU A 55 -15.64 4.46 14.58
N ASP A 56 -16.62 4.67 13.70
CA ASP A 56 -16.94 5.98 13.15
C ASP A 56 -17.35 6.95 14.26
N GLU A 57 -18.29 6.54 15.13
CA GLU A 57 -18.81 7.39 16.21
C GLU A 57 -17.75 7.71 17.28
N VAL A 58 -16.91 6.73 17.66
CA VAL A 58 -15.77 6.94 18.56
C VAL A 58 -14.77 7.93 17.96
N THR A 59 -14.48 7.80 16.66
CA THR A 59 -13.56 8.68 15.94
C THR A 59 -14.09 10.11 15.82
N GLU A 60 -15.37 10.29 15.48
CA GLU A 60 -16.01 11.60 15.37
C GLU A 60 -16.04 12.32 16.72
N ALA A 61 -16.35 11.60 17.79
CA ALA A 61 -16.34 12.15 19.15
C ALA A 61 -14.95 12.62 19.62
N ALA A 62 -13.87 12.04 19.06
CA ALA A 62 -12.50 12.49 19.29
C ALA A 62 -12.08 13.66 18.37
N GLY A 63 -12.96 14.14 17.48
CA GLY A 63 -12.64 15.23 16.55
C GLY A 63 -11.76 14.79 15.37
N HIS A 64 -11.84 13.54 14.97
CA HIS A 64 -11.08 12.97 13.86
C HIS A 64 -12.00 12.50 12.72
N LYS A 65 -11.37 12.08 11.62
CA LYS A 65 -12.05 11.54 10.45
C LYS A 65 -11.56 10.13 10.12
N LEU A 66 -12.50 9.26 9.73
CA LEU A 66 -12.23 7.93 9.23
C LEU A 66 -12.77 7.78 7.80
N THR A 67 -11.97 7.20 6.91
CA THR A 67 -12.47 6.54 5.70
C THR A 67 -12.33 5.04 5.91
N HIS A 68 -13.44 4.32 5.98
CA HIS A 68 -13.43 2.86 6.17
C HIS A 68 -14.07 2.16 4.98
N LYS A 69 -13.29 1.32 4.29
CA LYS A 69 -13.82 0.34 3.32
C LYS A 69 -13.64 -1.05 3.88
N MET A 70 -14.68 -1.88 3.74
CA MET A 70 -14.69 -3.23 4.25
C MET A 70 -15.03 -4.24 3.15
N LEU A 71 -14.08 -5.15 2.90
CA LEU A 71 -14.28 -6.35 2.11
C LEU A 71 -14.61 -7.51 3.06
N SER A 72 -15.90 -7.75 3.24
CA SER A 72 -16.39 -8.73 4.22
C SER A 72 -17.21 -9.83 3.57
N ILE A 73 -16.94 -11.07 3.99
CA ILE A 73 -17.71 -12.25 3.63
C ILE A 73 -18.04 -12.99 4.93
N GLY A 74 -19.33 -13.19 5.22
CA GLY A 74 -19.77 -13.87 6.43
C GLY A 74 -19.14 -15.26 6.59
N GLY A 75 -18.58 -15.54 7.77
CA GLY A 75 -17.92 -16.82 8.09
C GLY A 75 -16.68 -17.16 7.25
N SER A 76 -16.10 -16.18 6.56
CA SER A 76 -15.00 -16.42 5.61
C SER A 76 -13.64 -16.60 6.32
N PRO A 77 -12.89 -17.67 6.01
CA PRO A 77 -11.49 -17.82 6.41
C PRO A 77 -10.54 -16.99 5.53
N LEU A 78 -9.31 -16.77 6.00
CA LEU A 78 -8.23 -16.12 5.24
C LEU A 78 -8.06 -16.75 3.84
N GLU A 79 -8.08 -18.07 3.79
CA GLU A 79 -7.99 -18.88 2.57
C GLU A 79 -8.92 -18.40 1.46
N ARG A 80 -10.17 -18.08 1.78
CA ARG A 80 -11.13 -17.66 0.77
C ARG A 80 -10.76 -16.30 0.18
N HIS A 81 -10.30 -15.36 1.00
CA HIS A 81 -9.84 -14.05 0.54
C HIS A 81 -8.58 -14.18 -0.32
N ALA A 82 -7.61 -14.99 0.11
CA ALA A 82 -6.38 -15.25 -0.64
C ALA A 82 -6.68 -15.88 -2.02
N ASN A 83 -7.51 -16.93 -2.04
CA ASN A 83 -7.91 -17.60 -3.28
C ASN A 83 -8.61 -16.65 -4.27
N MET A 84 -9.49 -15.76 -3.78
CA MET A 84 -10.13 -14.75 -4.62
C MET A 84 -9.09 -13.77 -5.20
N ALA A 85 -8.14 -13.32 -4.39
CA ALA A 85 -7.10 -12.40 -4.83
C ALA A 85 -6.13 -13.06 -5.83
N LEU A 86 -5.78 -14.33 -5.67
CA LEU A 86 -4.96 -15.10 -6.63
C LEU A 86 -5.70 -15.34 -7.95
N LYS A 87 -7.03 -15.54 -7.94
CA LYS A 87 -7.81 -15.61 -9.17
C LYS A 87 -7.76 -14.30 -9.96
N PHE A 88 -7.76 -13.16 -9.28
CA PHE A 88 -7.57 -11.87 -9.95
C PHE A 88 -6.18 -11.77 -10.59
N GLU A 89 -5.13 -12.27 -9.93
CA GLU A 89 -3.77 -12.30 -10.50
C GLU A 89 -3.71 -13.15 -11.77
N ALA A 90 -4.41 -14.29 -11.79
CA ALA A 90 -4.50 -15.17 -12.96
C ALA A 90 -5.36 -14.56 -14.08
N ASN A 91 -6.48 -13.92 -13.72
CA ASN A 91 -7.38 -13.27 -14.67
C ASN A 91 -8.14 -12.12 -13.98
N ARG A 92 -7.80 -10.88 -14.31
CA ARG A 92 -8.45 -9.68 -13.74
C ARG A 92 -9.95 -9.56 -14.03
N ASN A 93 -10.44 -10.25 -15.04
CA ASN A 93 -11.85 -10.27 -15.41
C ASN A 93 -12.62 -11.44 -14.76
N ASP A 94 -11.97 -12.25 -13.91
CA ASP A 94 -12.62 -13.36 -13.21
C ASP A 94 -13.64 -12.81 -12.19
N ASN A 95 -14.93 -12.98 -12.49
CA ASN A 95 -16.00 -12.54 -11.58
C ASN A 95 -15.97 -13.26 -10.22
N SER A 96 -15.35 -14.43 -10.11
CA SER A 96 -15.18 -15.13 -8.83
C SER A 96 -14.07 -14.56 -7.95
N ALA A 97 -13.29 -13.60 -8.45
CA ALA A 97 -12.36 -12.80 -7.66
C ALA A 97 -13.03 -11.59 -6.97
N LYS A 98 -14.29 -11.29 -7.31
CA LYS A 98 -15.01 -10.10 -6.83
C LYS A 98 -15.79 -10.37 -5.55
N TYR A 99 -15.82 -9.37 -4.68
CA TYR A 99 -16.70 -9.33 -3.50
C TYR A 99 -18.13 -8.96 -3.91
N SER A 100 -19.08 -9.01 -2.97
CA SER A 100 -20.51 -8.78 -3.24
C SER A 100 -20.83 -7.42 -3.85
N ARG A 101 -19.96 -6.41 -3.65
CA ARG A 101 -20.08 -5.07 -4.24
C ARG A 101 -19.44 -4.93 -5.62
N GLY A 102 -18.93 -6.03 -6.18
CA GLY A 102 -18.37 -6.09 -7.54
C GLY A 102 -16.89 -5.70 -7.67
N GLU A 103 -16.26 -5.21 -6.61
CA GLU A 103 -14.81 -4.94 -6.58
C GLU A 103 -14.02 -6.16 -6.08
N SER A 104 -12.81 -6.35 -6.60
CA SER A 104 -11.79 -7.27 -6.11
C SER A 104 -10.93 -6.64 -5.01
N LEU A 105 -10.07 -7.44 -4.36
CA LEU A 105 -9.12 -6.92 -3.35
C LEU A 105 -8.15 -5.89 -3.96
N GLN A 106 -7.59 -6.18 -5.12
CA GLN A 106 -6.61 -5.33 -5.81
C GLN A 106 -7.22 -3.98 -6.27
N GLU A 107 -8.47 -3.99 -6.72
CA GLU A 107 -9.20 -2.75 -7.04
C GLU A 107 -9.46 -1.93 -5.78
N ALA A 108 -9.89 -2.56 -4.68
CA ALA A 108 -10.08 -1.88 -3.41
C ALA A 108 -8.77 -1.28 -2.88
N LEU A 109 -7.65 -2.01 -2.95
CA LEU A 109 -6.32 -1.55 -2.53
C LEU A 109 -5.86 -0.29 -3.28
N GLN A 110 -6.29 -0.10 -4.52
CA GLN A 110 -5.94 1.06 -5.35
C GLN A 110 -6.98 2.19 -5.28
N SER A 111 -8.14 1.96 -4.66
CA SER A 111 -9.24 2.94 -4.65
C SER A 111 -9.00 4.16 -3.76
N GLU A 112 -8.08 4.05 -2.79
CA GLU A 112 -7.67 5.12 -1.90
C GLU A 112 -6.19 4.96 -1.55
N SER A 113 -5.57 6.02 -1.05
CA SER A 113 -4.25 5.92 -0.43
C SER A 113 -4.41 5.45 1.02
N TRP A 114 -4.70 4.15 1.20
CA TRP A 114 -4.92 3.55 2.51
C TRP A 114 -3.71 3.74 3.43
N ASP A 115 -3.96 4.19 4.67
CA ASP A 115 -2.94 4.24 5.72
C ASP A 115 -2.73 2.83 6.31
N PHE A 116 -3.83 2.07 6.44
CA PHE A 116 -3.82 0.70 6.94
C PHE A 116 -4.63 -0.26 6.07
N VAL A 117 -4.15 -1.50 5.99
CA VAL A 117 -4.92 -2.64 5.48
C VAL A 117 -4.91 -3.73 6.54
N THR A 118 -6.08 -4.28 6.89
CA THR A 118 -6.18 -5.31 7.92
C THR A 118 -6.60 -6.65 7.31
N VAL A 119 -6.01 -7.74 7.81
CA VAL A 119 -6.47 -9.12 7.54
C VAL A 119 -6.81 -9.82 8.86
N GLN A 120 -7.67 -10.84 8.81
CA GLN A 120 -7.97 -11.68 9.97
C GLN A 120 -8.37 -13.10 9.57
N GLN A 121 -8.20 -14.04 10.49
CA GLN A 121 -8.72 -15.40 10.36
C GLN A 121 -10.21 -15.48 10.73
N VAL A 122 -10.85 -16.57 10.31
CA VAL A 122 -12.17 -16.95 10.83
C VAL A 122 -12.05 -17.44 12.27
N SER A 123 -12.99 -17.03 13.12
CA SER A 123 -12.90 -17.18 14.57
C SER A 123 -12.67 -18.63 15.05
N PHE A 124 -13.35 -19.61 14.45
CA PHE A 124 -13.20 -21.01 14.85
C PHE A 124 -11.88 -21.67 14.44
N LYS A 125 -11.08 -21.04 13.57
CA LYS A 125 -9.72 -21.47 13.21
C LYS A 125 -8.64 -20.55 13.80
N SER A 126 -9.04 -19.47 14.47
CA SER A 126 -8.12 -18.41 14.89
C SER A 126 -7.01 -18.89 15.84
N HIS A 127 -7.24 -19.99 16.56
CA HIS A 127 -6.29 -20.59 17.50
C HIS A 127 -5.22 -21.49 16.86
N ASP A 128 -5.36 -21.83 15.58
CA ASP A 128 -4.43 -22.73 14.88
C ASP A 128 -3.65 -21.96 13.81
N VAL A 129 -2.38 -21.68 14.11
CA VAL A 129 -1.46 -20.93 13.24
C VAL A 129 -1.28 -21.59 11.87
N GLU A 130 -1.39 -22.92 11.77
CA GLU A 130 -1.23 -23.62 10.49
C GLU A 130 -2.34 -23.26 9.50
N THR A 131 -3.52 -22.85 9.99
CA THR A 131 -4.63 -22.43 9.13
C THR A 131 -4.44 -21.05 8.51
N TYR A 132 -3.46 -20.28 8.98
CA TYR A 132 -3.10 -18.97 8.42
C TYR A 132 -2.18 -19.14 7.22
N ARG A 133 -1.32 -20.17 7.20
CA ARG A 133 -0.34 -20.39 6.14
C ARG A 133 -0.94 -21.24 5.01
N PRO A 134 -0.59 -20.96 3.73
CA PRO A 134 0.22 -19.83 3.24
C PRO A 134 -0.61 -18.55 3.03
N TYR A 135 -1.91 -18.57 3.33
CA TYR A 135 -2.87 -17.55 2.90
C TYR A 135 -2.61 -16.14 3.46
N ALA A 136 -2.10 -16.04 4.69
CA ALA A 136 -1.75 -14.78 5.31
C ALA A 136 -0.60 -14.08 4.58
N GLU A 137 0.44 -14.83 4.21
CA GLU A 137 1.57 -14.35 3.40
C GLU A 137 1.10 -13.94 1.99
N GLN A 138 0.29 -14.77 1.34
CA GLN A 138 -0.26 -14.45 0.01
C GLN A 138 -1.05 -13.13 0.01
N LEU A 139 -1.85 -12.86 1.05
CA LEU A 139 -2.56 -11.60 1.19
C LEU A 139 -1.61 -10.44 1.49
N ALA A 140 -0.61 -10.64 2.35
CA ALA A 140 0.41 -9.64 2.64
C ALA A 140 1.15 -9.20 1.37
N ASP A 141 1.58 -10.16 0.55
CA ASP A 141 2.26 -9.89 -0.72
C ASP A 141 1.39 -9.10 -1.69
N ILE A 142 0.09 -9.41 -1.76
CA ILE A 142 -0.86 -8.63 -2.58
C ILE A 142 -1.00 -7.21 -2.06
N VAL A 143 -1.08 -7.02 -0.74
CA VAL A 143 -1.11 -5.68 -0.12
C VAL A 143 0.16 -4.91 -0.43
N HIS A 144 1.34 -5.50 -0.23
CA HIS A 144 2.63 -4.85 -0.50
C HIS A 144 2.82 -4.48 -1.97
N ARG A 145 2.28 -5.30 -2.89
CA ARG A 145 2.35 -5.02 -4.33
C ARG A 145 1.40 -3.93 -4.78
N TYR A 146 0.17 -3.88 -4.27
CA TYR A 146 -0.86 -2.96 -4.79
C TYR A 146 -1.10 -1.73 -3.92
N ALA A 147 -0.71 -1.75 -2.64
CA ALA A 147 -0.78 -0.62 -1.72
C ALA A 147 0.50 -0.53 -0.85
N PRO A 148 1.69 -0.35 -1.45
CA PRO A 148 2.98 -0.35 -0.73
C PRO A 148 3.10 0.73 0.36
N GLN A 149 2.27 1.78 0.29
CA GLN A 149 2.20 2.82 1.32
C GLN A 149 1.49 2.36 2.60
N ALA A 150 0.61 1.36 2.50
CA ALA A 150 -0.26 0.98 3.59
C ALA A 150 0.47 0.08 4.59
N LYS A 151 0.28 0.33 5.88
CA LYS A 151 0.77 -0.56 6.92
C LYS A 151 -0.18 -1.75 7.04
N LEU A 152 0.38 -2.96 6.86
CA LEU A 152 -0.36 -4.20 7.04
C LEU A 152 -0.58 -4.44 8.54
N LEU A 153 -1.82 -4.78 8.89
CA LEU A 153 -2.23 -5.13 10.23
C LEU A 153 -2.93 -6.49 10.27
N VAL A 154 -2.77 -7.22 11.37
CA VAL A 154 -3.62 -8.37 11.70
C VAL A 154 -4.62 -7.96 12.78
N HIS A 155 -5.91 -8.17 12.51
CA HIS A 155 -6.96 -7.97 13.50
C HIS A 155 -7.12 -9.24 14.33
N GLU A 156 -6.63 -9.19 15.58
CA GLU A 156 -6.76 -10.29 16.51
C GLU A 156 -8.22 -10.40 16.97
N THR A 157 -8.87 -11.48 16.56
CA THR A 157 -10.23 -11.83 17.00
C THR A 157 -10.25 -12.29 18.46
N TRP A 158 -11.41 -12.61 19.01
CA TRP A 158 -11.56 -13.01 20.41
C TRP A 158 -11.98 -14.47 20.58
N ALA A 159 -11.74 -14.98 21.79
CA ALA A 159 -12.22 -16.28 22.22
C ALA A 159 -13.74 -16.26 22.42
N TYR A 160 -14.36 -17.42 22.24
CA TYR A 160 -15.80 -17.56 22.49
C TYR A 160 -16.11 -17.47 23.98
N ARG A 161 -17.33 -17.10 24.32
CA ARG A 161 -17.81 -17.03 25.70
C ARG A 161 -17.63 -18.39 26.38
N LYS A 162 -17.22 -18.41 27.66
CA LYS A 162 -16.91 -19.64 28.42
C LYS A 162 -17.98 -20.73 28.41
N ASP A 163 -19.25 -20.37 28.18
CA ASP A 163 -20.39 -21.28 28.17
C ASP A 163 -20.87 -21.61 26.75
N ASP A 164 -20.14 -21.22 25.70
CA ASP A 164 -20.46 -21.55 24.31
C ASP A 164 -20.54 -23.09 24.11
N PRO A 165 -21.54 -23.59 23.35
CA PRO A 165 -21.70 -25.02 23.11
C PRO A 165 -20.46 -25.71 22.53
N ARG A 166 -19.55 -24.99 21.86
CA ARG A 166 -18.28 -25.54 21.36
C ARG A 166 -17.44 -26.16 22.49
N PHE A 167 -17.45 -25.58 23.68
CA PHE A 167 -16.71 -26.07 24.84
C PHE A 167 -17.43 -27.19 25.61
N ARG A 168 -18.70 -27.49 25.28
CA ARG A 168 -19.52 -28.51 25.96
C ARG A 168 -19.47 -29.88 25.28
N GLY A 169 -18.82 -29.99 24.12
CA GLY A 169 -18.78 -31.21 23.31
C GLY A 169 -17.65 -32.17 23.70
N THR A 170 -17.82 -33.46 23.37
CA THR A 170 -16.76 -34.49 23.43
C THR A 170 -15.82 -34.38 22.23
N ASN A 171 -15.47 -33.18 21.77
CA ASN A 171 -14.57 -33.04 20.63
C ASN A 171 -13.20 -33.58 21.06
N THR A 172 -12.84 -34.77 20.59
CA THR A 172 -11.60 -35.46 20.93
C THR A 172 -10.43 -35.02 20.04
N ASP A 173 -10.66 -34.09 19.11
CA ASP A 173 -9.58 -33.48 18.37
C ASP A 173 -8.74 -32.63 19.32
N ALA A 174 -7.54 -33.11 19.63
CA ALA A 174 -6.61 -32.43 20.52
C ALA A 174 -6.19 -31.04 20.03
N LYS A 175 -6.44 -30.71 18.75
CA LYS A 175 -6.18 -29.38 18.18
C LYS A 175 -7.26 -28.35 18.52
N GLU A 176 -8.45 -28.80 18.89
CA GLU A 176 -9.57 -27.91 19.19
C GLU A 176 -9.57 -27.48 20.66
N PRO A 177 -9.66 -26.17 20.97
CA PRO A 177 -9.57 -25.70 22.34
C PRO A 177 -10.79 -26.12 23.14
N ALA A 178 -10.55 -26.81 24.26
CA ALA A 178 -11.59 -27.30 25.15
C ALA A 178 -12.21 -26.20 26.05
N THR A 179 -11.54 -25.05 26.19
CA THR A 179 -11.97 -23.95 27.06
C THR A 179 -11.78 -22.60 26.38
N GLN A 180 -12.48 -21.57 26.87
CA GLN A 180 -12.25 -20.18 26.46
C GLN A 180 -10.79 -19.77 26.64
N GLN A 181 -10.16 -20.14 27.75
CA GLN A 181 -8.76 -19.83 28.02
C GLN A 181 -7.84 -20.47 26.97
N ALA A 182 -8.00 -21.76 26.68
CA ALA A 182 -7.19 -22.43 25.66
C ALA A 182 -7.39 -21.82 24.27
N MET A 183 -8.62 -21.39 23.96
CA MET A 183 -8.91 -20.72 22.69
C MET A 183 -8.23 -19.35 22.62
N TYR A 184 -8.25 -18.57 23.72
CA TYR A 184 -7.59 -17.27 23.81
C TYR A 184 -6.06 -17.40 23.70
N GLU A 185 -5.45 -18.32 24.46
CA GLU A 185 -4.01 -18.54 24.43
C GLU A 185 -3.56 -18.94 23.01
N GLY A 186 -4.26 -19.91 22.39
CA GLY A 186 -3.96 -20.33 21.03
C GLY A 186 -4.13 -19.23 19.99
N LEU A 187 -5.19 -18.41 20.06
CA LEU A 187 -5.40 -17.33 19.09
C LEU A 187 -4.41 -16.18 19.30
N SER A 188 -4.09 -15.80 20.54
CA SER A 188 -3.15 -14.71 20.83
C SER A 188 -1.75 -15.10 20.32
N ASP A 189 -1.32 -16.34 20.57
CA ASP A 189 -0.05 -16.88 20.07
C ASP A 189 -0.02 -16.96 18.54
N ALA A 190 -1.10 -17.41 17.90
CA ALA A 190 -1.19 -17.49 16.44
C ALA A 190 -1.10 -16.09 15.80
N TYR A 191 -1.85 -15.11 16.30
CA TYR A 191 -1.82 -13.75 15.76
C TYR A 191 -0.47 -13.05 15.99
N ARG A 192 0.17 -13.22 17.15
CA ARG A 192 1.53 -12.70 17.40
C ARG A 192 2.56 -13.32 16.47
N THR A 193 2.45 -14.63 16.23
CA THR A 193 3.32 -15.36 15.30
C THR A 193 3.17 -14.83 13.88
N ILE A 194 1.93 -14.72 13.39
CA ILE A 194 1.67 -14.22 12.03
C ILE A 194 2.01 -12.74 11.89
N ALA A 195 1.74 -11.89 12.89
CA ALA A 195 2.17 -10.50 12.87
C ALA A 195 3.68 -10.38 12.66
N LYS A 196 4.46 -11.19 13.37
CA LYS A 196 5.92 -11.24 13.23
C LYS A 196 6.36 -11.76 11.86
N GLU A 197 5.78 -12.86 11.38
CA GLU A 197 6.12 -13.45 10.08
C GLU A 197 5.88 -12.48 8.92
N LEU A 198 4.81 -11.69 8.98
CA LEU A 198 4.45 -10.73 7.94
C LEU A 198 5.11 -9.36 8.11
N SER A 199 5.80 -9.14 9.24
CA SER A 199 6.22 -7.81 9.70
C SER A 199 5.04 -6.82 9.69
N ALA A 200 3.92 -7.25 10.26
CA ALA A 200 2.67 -6.53 10.37
C ALA A 200 2.44 -6.03 11.81
N GLY A 201 1.64 -4.98 11.98
CA GLY A 201 1.13 -4.60 13.29
C GLY A 201 -0.07 -5.45 13.70
N ARG A 202 -0.42 -5.50 14.98
CA ARG A 202 -1.61 -6.18 15.51
C ARG A 202 -2.60 -5.17 16.11
N ILE A 203 -3.90 -5.44 15.92
CA ILE A 203 -5.00 -4.79 16.65
C ILE A 203 -5.52 -5.80 17.68
N PRO A 204 -5.26 -5.61 18.99
CA PRO A 204 -5.37 -6.66 20.01
C PRO A 204 -6.78 -6.77 20.62
N VAL A 205 -7.82 -6.95 19.79
CA VAL A 205 -9.20 -7.05 20.31
C VAL A 205 -9.40 -8.32 21.13
N GLY A 206 -8.73 -9.42 20.77
CA GLY A 206 -8.71 -10.67 21.54
C GLY A 206 -8.19 -10.49 22.97
N ASP A 207 -7.03 -9.86 23.13
CA ASP A 207 -6.47 -9.50 24.44
C ASP A 207 -7.45 -8.64 25.26
N ALA A 208 -8.09 -7.64 24.64
CA ALA A 208 -9.07 -6.79 25.32
C ALA A 208 -10.31 -7.56 25.81
N PHE A 209 -10.85 -8.46 24.98
CA PHE A 209 -11.98 -9.31 25.38
C PHE A 209 -11.60 -10.21 26.56
N TRP A 210 -10.42 -10.81 26.52
CA TRP A 210 -9.94 -11.66 27.61
C TRP A 210 -9.75 -10.88 28.92
N LEU A 211 -9.15 -9.69 28.86
CA LEU A 211 -8.99 -8.80 30.03
C LEU A 211 -10.33 -8.42 30.65
N ALA A 212 -11.32 -8.06 29.82
CA ALA A 212 -12.65 -7.72 30.30
C ALA A 212 -13.38 -8.93 30.91
N ASP A 213 -13.39 -10.08 30.22
CA ASP A 213 -14.07 -11.30 30.71
C ASP A 213 -13.45 -11.85 32.00
N SER A 214 -12.15 -11.62 32.21
CA SER A 214 -11.40 -12.09 33.38
C SER A 214 -11.45 -11.13 34.57
N ASP A 215 -12.07 -9.95 34.44
CA ASP A 215 -12.17 -8.99 35.53
C ASP A 215 -13.10 -9.49 36.65
N ALA A 216 -12.68 -9.31 37.91
CA ALA A 216 -13.41 -9.81 39.07
C ALA A 216 -14.79 -9.16 39.26
N ASN A 217 -14.93 -7.89 38.86
CA ASN A 217 -16.12 -7.08 39.10
C ASN A 217 -16.99 -6.96 37.84
N PHE A 218 -16.35 -6.80 36.70
CA PHE A 218 -16.96 -6.48 35.41
C PHE A 218 -16.84 -7.60 34.38
N GLY A 219 -16.26 -8.75 34.73
CA GLY A 219 -16.26 -9.94 33.88
C GLY A 219 -17.64 -10.58 33.73
N PHE A 220 -17.80 -11.36 32.67
CA PHE A 220 -19.06 -12.04 32.33
C PHE A 220 -19.57 -12.94 33.46
N ARG A 221 -20.81 -12.66 33.89
CA ARG A 221 -21.55 -13.46 34.88
C ARG A 221 -22.75 -14.11 34.20
N GLY A 222 -22.64 -15.42 34.06
CA GLY A 222 -23.71 -16.29 33.58
C GLY A 222 -24.19 -17.24 34.67
N THR A 223 -25.44 -17.71 34.56
CA THR A 223 -25.97 -18.76 35.42
C THR A 223 -25.19 -20.07 35.23
N ALA A 224 -24.70 -20.67 36.33
CA ALA A 224 -23.91 -21.90 36.31
C ALA A 224 -24.63 -23.09 35.64
N SER A 225 -25.96 -23.16 35.78
CA SER A 225 -26.84 -24.05 35.03
C SER A 225 -28.26 -23.49 35.01
N PHE A 226 -28.99 -23.73 33.93
CA PHE A 226 -30.42 -23.42 33.83
C PHE A 226 -31.12 -24.43 32.91
N ASP A 227 -32.41 -24.71 33.15
CA ASP A 227 -33.21 -25.56 32.28
C ASP A 227 -33.82 -24.71 31.16
N ALA A 228 -33.25 -24.79 29.96
CA ALA A 228 -33.72 -24.05 28.79
C ALA A 228 -35.19 -24.34 28.45
N LYS A 229 -35.76 -25.48 28.87
CA LYS A 229 -37.17 -25.81 28.64
C LYS A 229 -38.13 -25.06 29.57
N GLN A 230 -37.62 -24.52 30.69
CA GLN A 230 -38.43 -23.81 31.69
C GLN A 230 -38.50 -22.30 31.41
N LEU A 231 -37.56 -21.76 30.62
CA LEU A 231 -37.58 -20.34 30.25
C LEU A 231 -38.75 -20.05 29.30
N GLN A 232 -39.49 -18.97 29.59
CA GLN A 232 -40.55 -18.48 28.72
C GLN A 232 -40.18 -17.10 28.17
N HIS A 233 -40.45 -16.85 26.89
CA HIS A 233 -40.19 -15.54 26.30
C HIS A 233 -40.91 -14.41 27.09
N PRO A 234 -40.23 -13.30 27.44
CA PRO A 234 -38.91 -12.86 26.98
C PRO A 234 -37.73 -13.20 27.92
N GLU A 235 -37.92 -14.08 28.91
CA GLU A 235 -36.89 -14.42 29.90
C GLU A 235 -35.65 -15.03 29.25
N LEU A 236 -34.48 -14.63 29.74
CA LEU A 236 -33.18 -15.15 29.34
C LEU A 236 -32.38 -15.51 30.60
N PRO A 237 -31.45 -16.48 30.53
CA PRO A 237 -30.50 -16.69 31.61
C PRO A 237 -29.69 -15.42 31.87
N GLU A 238 -29.10 -15.29 33.06
CA GLU A 238 -28.27 -14.13 33.39
C GLU A 238 -27.10 -14.02 32.40
N GLN A 239 -26.87 -12.81 31.87
CA GLN A 239 -25.78 -12.53 30.93
C GLN A 239 -25.08 -11.21 31.26
N LEU A 240 -25.00 -10.88 32.56
CA LEU A 240 -24.46 -9.61 33.02
C LEU A 240 -23.00 -9.46 32.56
N HIS A 241 -22.69 -8.29 32.01
CA HIS A 241 -21.38 -7.96 31.44
C HIS A 241 -20.91 -8.91 30.32
N SER A 242 -21.82 -9.59 29.63
CA SER A 242 -21.43 -10.35 28.44
C SER A 242 -20.92 -9.38 27.36
N LEU A 243 -19.80 -9.72 26.72
CA LEU A 243 -19.34 -9.05 25.50
C LEU A 243 -19.92 -9.69 24.23
N HIS A 244 -20.50 -10.88 24.35
CA HIS A 244 -21.06 -11.65 23.24
C HIS A 244 -22.59 -11.55 23.20
N VAL A 245 -23.19 -11.85 22.06
CA VAL A 245 -24.67 -11.86 21.88
C VAL A 245 -25.34 -12.78 22.90
N GLY A 246 -24.79 -13.96 23.11
CA GLY A 246 -25.26 -14.92 24.09
C GLY A 246 -26.59 -15.57 23.72
N TYR A 247 -27.36 -15.89 24.75
CA TYR A 247 -28.70 -16.44 24.64
C TYR A 247 -29.69 -15.38 24.14
N ARG A 248 -30.49 -15.77 23.14
CA ARG A 248 -31.58 -14.95 22.59
C ARG A 248 -32.71 -15.83 22.10
N TRP A 249 -33.92 -15.28 22.10
CA TRP A 249 -35.06 -15.93 21.46
C TRP A 249 -34.97 -15.74 19.94
N LEU A 250 -34.97 -16.86 19.21
CA LEU A 250 -35.02 -16.92 17.76
C LEU A 250 -36.42 -17.37 17.34
N GLU A 251 -36.91 -16.84 16.23
CA GLU A 251 -38.14 -17.31 15.59
C GLU A 251 -37.77 -18.14 14.37
N ARG A 252 -38.16 -19.43 14.37
CA ARG A 252 -37.96 -20.36 13.26
C ARG A 252 -39.27 -21.12 13.00
N ASP A 253 -39.74 -21.10 11.77
CA ASP A 253 -40.98 -21.77 11.34
C ASP A 253 -42.20 -21.47 12.23
N GLY A 254 -42.32 -20.22 12.69
CA GLY A 254 -43.41 -19.78 13.58
C GLY A 254 -43.31 -20.28 15.03
N LYS A 255 -42.19 -20.90 15.41
CA LYS A 255 -41.89 -21.30 16.79
C LYS A 255 -40.73 -20.48 17.35
N ARG A 256 -40.85 -20.11 18.62
CA ARG A 256 -39.76 -19.47 19.36
C ARG A 256 -38.89 -20.51 20.03
N GLU A 257 -37.59 -20.40 19.81
CA GLU A 257 -36.59 -21.27 20.43
C GLU A 257 -35.46 -20.42 21.03
N LEU A 258 -34.85 -20.93 22.10
CA LEU A 258 -33.71 -20.28 22.72
C LEU A 258 -32.44 -20.66 21.94
N GLY A 259 -31.84 -19.70 21.24
CA GLY A 259 -30.56 -19.83 20.57
C GLY A 259 -29.41 -19.31 21.42
N MET A 260 -28.19 -19.75 21.15
CA MET A 260 -26.95 -19.29 21.80
C MET A 260 -25.94 -18.86 20.74
N ASP A 261 -25.46 -17.63 20.85
CA ASP A 261 -24.38 -17.06 20.04
C ASP A 261 -23.26 -16.57 20.97
N GLY A 262 -22.40 -17.49 21.38
CA GLY A 262 -21.25 -17.20 22.25
C GLY A 262 -20.04 -16.66 21.50
N HIS A 263 -20.17 -16.28 20.22
CA HIS A 263 -19.02 -15.90 19.40
C HIS A 263 -19.13 -14.50 18.81
N HIS A 264 -20.29 -14.06 18.32
CA HIS A 264 -20.43 -12.67 17.87
C HIS A 264 -20.49 -11.70 19.04
N ALA A 265 -19.91 -10.51 18.86
CA ALA A 265 -19.97 -9.47 19.86
C ALA A 265 -21.39 -8.88 19.95
N ASN A 266 -21.80 -8.48 21.16
CA ASN A 266 -22.97 -7.64 21.37
C ASN A 266 -22.56 -6.17 21.42
N LEU A 267 -23.51 -5.28 21.75
CA LEU A 267 -23.29 -3.84 21.95
C LEU A 267 -22.01 -3.49 22.73
N ALA A 268 -21.74 -4.18 23.85
CA ALA A 268 -20.58 -3.92 24.70
C ALA A 268 -19.28 -4.41 24.07
N GLY A 269 -19.27 -5.63 23.50
CA GLY A 269 -18.09 -6.15 22.79
C GLY A 269 -17.77 -5.36 21.52
N GLU A 270 -18.78 -4.91 20.79
CA GLU A 270 -18.64 -4.01 19.63
C GLU A 270 -18.02 -2.67 20.04
N TYR A 271 -18.44 -2.10 21.18
CA TYR A 271 -17.86 -0.86 21.71
C TYR A 271 -16.41 -1.03 22.18
N LEU A 272 -16.12 -2.13 22.88
CA LEU A 272 -14.76 -2.46 23.30
C LEU A 272 -13.84 -2.61 22.08
N GLY A 273 -14.29 -3.34 21.05
CA GLY A 273 -13.58 -3.46 19.78
C GLY A 273 -13.31 -2.09 19.15
N ALA A 274 -14.32 -1.22 19.07
CA ALA A 274 -14.17 0.12 18.49
C ALA A 274 -13.15 0.97 19.25
N CYS A 275 -13.12 0.89 20.59
CA CYS A 275 -12.13 1.58 21.41
C CYS A 275 -10.70 1.08 21.12
N VAL A 276 -10.48 -0.23 21.05
CA VAL A 276 -9.17 -0.83 20.73
C VAL A 276 -8.71 -0.39 19.34
N TRP A 277 -9.59 -0.46 18.34
CA TRP A 277 -9.31 -0.03 16.97
C TRP A 277 -8.98 1.46 16.93
N PHE A 278 -9.72 2.31 17.64
CA PHE A 278 -9.44 3.74 17.72
C PHE A 278 -8.03 4.02 18.27
N GLU A 279 -7.67 3.44 19.42
CA GLU A 279 -6.34 3.67 20.00
C GLU A 279 -5.22 3.20 19.07
N CYS A 280 -5.40 2.04 18.43
CA CYS A 280 -4.46 1.49 17.47
C CYS A 280 -4.26 2.38 16.23
N LEU A 281 -5.35 2.91 15.67
CA LEU A 281 -5.33 3.66 14.40
C LEU A 281 -4.96 5.14 14.57
N PHE A 282 -5.25 5.72 15.73
CA PHE A 282 -5.00 7.15 15.98
C PHE A 282 -3.84 7.40 16.96
N GLY A 283 -3.41 6.38 17.71
CA GLY A 283 -2.37 6.53 18.75
C GLY A 283 -2.83 7.42 19.91
N GLU A 284 -4.13 7.43 20.19
CA GLU A 284 -4.77 8.27 21.20
C GLU A 284 -5.63 7.42 22.14
N SER A 285 -5.68 7.76 23.42
CA SER A 285 -6.47 6.99 24.39
C SER A 285 -7.97 7.19 24.16
N SER A 286 -8.73 6.09 24.26
CA SER A 286 -10.18 6.07 24.25
C SER A 286 -10.80 6.47 25.60
N ILE A 287 -9.99 6.55 26.68
CA ILE A 287 -10.46 6.93 28.01
C ILE A 287 -10.97 8.38 27.99
N GLY A 288 -12.23 8.54 28.34
CA GLY A 288 -12.90 9.84 28.35
C GLY A 288 -13.51 10.23 27.00
N ASN A 289 -13.48 9.35 26.00
CA ASN A 289 -14.23 9.56 24.76
C ASN A 289 -15.71 9.77 25.08
N SER A 290 -16.31 10.84 24.52
CA SER A 290 -17.67 11.26 24.87
C SER A 290 -18.77 10.39 24.23
N PHE A 291 -18.43 9.57 23.24
CA PHE A 291 -19.40 8.64 22.65
C PHE A 291 -19.54 7.38 23.50
N VAL A 292 -20.77 7.10 23.92
CA VAL A 292 -21.18 5.87 24.58
C VAL A 292 -22.45 5.35 23.88
N PRO A 293 -22.48 4.10 23.38
CA PRO A 293 -23.65 3.56 22.73
C PRO A 293 -24.89 3.58 23.62
N ASN A 294 -26.04 3.88 23.03
CA ASN A 294 -27.31 3.84 23.72
C ASN A 294 -27.54 2.45 24.35
N LYS A 295 -27.94 2.43 25.63
CA LYS A 295 -28.15 1.23 26.47
C LYS A 295 -26.89 0.59 27.06
N LEU A 296 -25.71 1.13 26.81
CA LEU A 296 -24.51 0.76 27.56
C LEU A 296 -24.45 1.57 28.85
N ALA A 297 -24.30 0.90 29.99
CA ALA A 297 -24.18 1.59 31.28
C ALA A 297 -22.90 2.47 31.29
N PRO A 298 -22.98 3.76 31.69
CA PRO A 298 -21.81 4.66 31.65
C PRO A 298 -20.60 4.15 32.43
N GLU A 299 -20.83 3.55 33.60
CA GLU A 299 -19.75 2.97 34.41
C GLU A 299 -19.05 1.79 33.71
N TYR A 300 -19.81 0.97 32.98
CA TYR A 300 -19.28 -0.15 32.23
C TYR A 300 -18.55 0.34 30.96
N ALA A 301 -19.06 1.39 30.30
CA ALA A 301 -18.36 2.01 29.18
C ALA A 301 -16.97 2.54 29.58
N VAL A 302 -16.86 3.22 30.74
CA VAL A 302 -15.57 3.68 31.28
C VAL A 302 -14.63 2.51 31.58
N PHE A 303 -15.17 1.40 32.11
CA PHE A 303 -14.39 0.17 32.29
C PHE A 303 -13.86 -0.36 30.95
N LEU A 304 -14.71 -0.46 29.92
CA LEU A 304 -14.30 -0.95 28.60
C LEU A 304 -13.25 -0.06 27.93
N GLN A 305 -13.34 1.26 28.07
CA GLN A 305 -12.30 2.19 27.60
C GLN A 305 -10.95 1.92 28.29
N LYS A 306 -10.95 1.68 29.61
CA LYS A 306 -9.73 1.35 30.36
C LYS A 306 -9.15 0.00 29.94
N VAL A 307 -10.00 -1.00 29.67
CA VAL A 307 -9.56 -2.30 29.16
C VAL A 307 -8.95 -2.16 27.77
N ALA A 308 -9.59 -1.40 26.88
CA ALA A 308 -9.02 -1.11 25.56
C ALA A 308 -7.64 -0.46 25.68
N HIS A 309 -7.53 0.57 26.53
CA HIS A 309 -6.25 1.24 26.78
C HIS A 309 -5.19 0.30 27.36
N GLN A 310 -5.57 -0.61 28.25
CA GLN A 310 -4.67 -1.62 28.79
C GLN A 310 -4.19 -2.61 27.72
N ALA A 311 -5.08 -3.05 26.83
CA ALA A 311 -4.75 -3.99 25.75
C ALA A 311 -3.85 -3.36 24.68
N VAL A 312 -3.97 -2.05 24.44
CA VAL A 312 -3.20 -1.30 23.43
C VAL A 312 -1.89 -0.71 24.01
N GLN A 313 -1.58 -0.95 25.29
CA GLN A 313 -0.28 -0.54 25.85
C GLN A 313 0.87 -1.06 24.98
N PRO A 314 1.94 -0.27 24.78
CA PRO A 314 2.99 -0.60 23.81
C PRO A 314 3.60 -2.00 24.03
N GLY A 315 3.24 -2.91 23.13
CA GLY A 315 3.98 -4.14 22.83
C GLY A 315 4.61 -4.00 21.44
N GLY A 316 5.75 -4.65 21.18
CA GLY A 316 6.54 -4.43 19.97
C GLY A 316 5.79 -4.64 18.64
N ASP A 317 4.68 -5.38 18.65
CA ASP A 317 3.81 -5.66 17.51
C ASP A 317 2.53 -4.81 17.46
N ILE A 318 2.19 -4.05 18.50
CA ILE A 318 0.95 -3.26 18.55
C ILE A 318 1.14 -1.94 17.80
N VAL A 319 0.23 -1.64 16.87
CA VAL A 319 0.26 -0.39 16.09
C VAL A 319 -0.11 0.82 16.95
N GLN A 320 0.56 1.95 16.75
CA GLN A 320 0.40 3.19 17.53
C GLN A 320 0.16 4.38 16.59
N GLY A 321 -0.94 4.33 15.86
CA GLY A 321 -1.34 5.36 14.91
C GLY A 321 -0.57 5.35 13.59
N VAL A 322 -0.89 6.31 12.73
CA VAL A 322 -0.19 6.54 11.46
C VAL A 322 1.20 7.12 11.76
N SER A 323 2.24 6.52 11.19
CA SER A 323 3.58 7.10 11.18
C SER A 323 3.50 8.43 10.43
N ARG A 324 3.83 9.55 11.08
CA ARG A 324 3.83 10.85 10.39
C ARG A 324 4.85 10.77 9.27
N ASP A 325 4.45 11.06 8.02
CA ASP A 325 5.43 11.33 6.98
C ASP A 325 6.40 12.40 7.51
N ALA A 326 7.70 12.09 7.46
CA ALA A 326 8.73 12.94 8.00
C ALA A 326 8.61 14.37 7.43
N VAL A 327 8.95 15.37 8.25
CA VAL A 327 9.00 16.76 7.83
C VAL A 327 9.89 16.85 6.59
N LEU A 328 9.35 17.39 5.49
CA LEU A 328 10.06 17.60 4.23
C LEU A 328 11.07 18.74 4.39
N GLY A 329 12.20 18.43 5.03
CA GLY A 329 13.33 19.33 5.22
C GLY A 329 14.54 18.54 5.66
N PHE A 330 15.72 18.93 5.19
CA PHE A 330 16.96 18.31 5.62
C PHE A 330 17.46 18.97 6.91
N ASP A 331 17.83 18.17 7.90
CA ASP A 331 18.60 18.61 9.06
C ASP A 331 20.09 18.45 8.73
N ASP A 332 20.58 19.34 7.87
CA ASP A 332 21.95 19.33 7.41
C ASP A 332 22.70 20.59 7.89
N PRO A 333 23.69 20.45 8.81
CA PRO A 333 24.49 21.59 9.26
C PRO A 333 25.44 22.14 8.17
N ALA A 334 25.67 21.40 7.08
CA ALA A 334 26.51 21.83 5.97
C ALA A 334 25.88 21.46 4.60
N PRO A 335 24.77 22.13 4.19
CA PRO A 335 24.02 21.80 2.99
C PRO A 335 24.88 21.73 1.73
N GLN A 336 24.85 20.58 1.06
CA GLN A 336 25.62 20.31 -0.15
C GLN A 336 24.99 19.19 -0.99
N ARG A 337 25.57 18.94 -2.17
CA ARG A 337 25.28 17.73 -2.93
C ARG A 337 26.19 16.61 -2.46
N TYR A 338 25.60 15.59 -1.86
CA TYR A 338 26.28 14.36 -1.50
C TYR A 338 26.24 13.40 -2.69
N THR A 339 27.38 12.84 -3.03
CA THR A 339 27.51 11.75 -3.99
C THR A 339 28.21 10.58 -3.30
N LEU A 340 27.54 9.46 -3.17
CA LEU A 340 28.04 8.27 -2.49
C LEU A 340 28.13 7.09 -3.45
N ARG A 341 29.05 6.17 -3.16
CA ARG A 341 29.15 4.89 -3.85
C ARG A 341 29.67 3.83 -2.91
N VAL A 342 29.20 2.60 -3.10
CA VAL A 342 29.61 1.43 -2.33
C VAL A 342 29.47 0.19 -3.21
N ARG A 343 30.16 -0.91 -2.89
CA ARG A 343 29.92 -2.18 -3.59
C ARG A 343 28.77 -2.93 -2.93
N ALA A 344 27.90 -3.54 -3.73
CA ALA A 344 26.84 -4.40 -3.20
C ALA A 344 27.42 -5.52 -2.31
N SER A 345 28.56 -6.09 -2.70
CA SER A 345 29.28 -7.11 -1.92
C SER A 345 29.91 -6.62 -0.60
N GLU A 346 30.06 -5.30 -0.42
CA GLU A 346 30.56 -4.73 0.84
C GLU A 346 29.44 -4.53 1.87
N ILE A 347 28.21 -4.29 1.43
CA ILE A 347 27.06 -4.01 2.31
C ILE A 347 26.14 -5.20 2.53
N ASP A 348 26.19 -6.22 1.67
CA ASP A 348 25.43 -7.45 1.85
C ASP A 348 26.29 -8.69 1.54
N SER A 349 26.68 -9.43 2.57
CA SER A 349 27.51 -10.63 2.41
C SER A 349 26.78 -11.81 1.75
N ARG A 350 25.47 -11.72 1.52
CA ARG A 350 24.66 -12.78 0.92
C ARG A 350 24.66 -12.75 -0.61
N VAL A 351 25.07 -11.63 -1.22
CA VAL A 351 25.09 -11.50 -2.68
C VAL A 351 26.08 -12.50 -3.30
N LYS A 352 25.81 -12.94 -4.53
CA LYS A 352 26.73 -13.82 -5.28
C LYS A 352 26.87 -13.42 -6.74
N GLU A 353 27.89 -13.97 -7.39
CA GLU A 353 28.11 -13.82 -8.82
C GLU A 353 27.33 -14.88 -9.62
N TYR A 354 26.96 -14.49 -10.84
CA TYR A 354 26.33 -15.31 -11.87
C TYR A 354 27.08 -15.10 -13.21
N PRO A 355 28.30 -15.64 -13.36
CA PRO A 355 29.16 -15.36 -14.52
C PRO A 355 28.56 -15.80 -15.86
N GLU A 356 27.76 -16.87 -15.85
CA GLU A 356 27.07 -17.42 -17.01
C GLU A 356 26.17 -16.39 -17.67
N ILE A 357 25.50 -15.53 -16.89
CA ILE A 357 24.70 -14.40 -17.40
C ILE A 357 25.46 -13.05 -17.43
N GLY A 358 26.76 -13.05 -17.10
CA GLY A 358 27.59 -11.84 -17.09
C GLY A 358 27.32 -10.91 -15.91
N PHE A 359 26.78 -11.42 -14.82
CA PHE A 359 26.57 -10.67 -13.58
C PHE A 359 27.66 -11.05 -12.59
N VAL A 360 28.64 -10.16 -12.42
CA VAL A 360 29.88 -10.41 -11.67
C VAL A 360 30.20 -9.19 -10.82
N PHE A 361 30.97 -9.38 -9.76
CA PHE A 361 31.49 -8.33 -8.90
C PHE A 361 32.65 -7.59 -9.56
N GLY A 362 33.41 -8.25 -10.43
CA GLY A 362 34.62 -7.67 -11.01
C GLY A 362 35.77 -7.62 -10.00
N SER A 363 36.68 -6.67 -10.17
CA SER A 363 37.89 -6.56 -9.34
C SER A 363 37.94 -5.22 -8.61
N ASP A 364 38.78 -5.07 -7.60
CA ASP A 364 38.94 -3.79 -6.89
C ASP A 364 39.38 -2.64 -7.82
N LYS A 365 40.09 -2.96 -8.90
CA LYS A 365 40.50 -1.97 -9.93
C LYS A 365 39.40 -1.63 -10.92
N LYS A 366 38.45 -2.55 -11.12
CA LYS A 366 37.34 -2.42 -12.06
C LYS A 366 36.12 -3.14 -11.48
N PRO A 367 35.49 -2.56 -10.46
CA PRO A 367 34.32 -3.16 -9.84
C PRO A 367 33.13 -3.08 -10.80
N ALA A 368 32.29 -4.10 -10.77
CA ALA A 368 31.09 -4.26 -11.59
C ALA A 368 29.80 -4.29 -10.73
N ASP A 369 29.94 -4.37 -9.42
CA ASP A 369 28.87 -4.31 -8.41
C ASP A 369 28.83 -2.98 -7.65
N LEU A 370 29.39 -1.91 -8.22
CA LEU A 370 29.23 -0.57 -7.66
C LEU A 370 27.79 -0.10 -7.74
N GLU A 371 27.35 0.45 -6.62
CA GLU A 371 26.09 1.15 -6.44
C GLU A 371 26.37 2.61 -6.16
N PHE A 372 25.45 3.48 -6.58
CA PHE A 372 25.62 4.93 -6.55
C PHE A 372 24.41 5.58 -5.88
N ALA A 373 24.64 6.65 -5.16
CA ALA A 373 23.60 7.47 -4.56
C ALA A 373 23.93 8.96 -4.66
N SER A 374 22.92 9.80 -4.76
CA SER A 374 23.08 11.26 -4.75
C SER A 374 21.85 11.97 -4.19
N VAL A 375 22.08 12.97 -3.35
CA VAL A 375 21.07 13.86 -2.78
C VAL A 375 21.66 15.26 -2.64
N ASP A 376 20.87 16.30 -2.89
CA ASP A 376 21.28 17.69 -2.69
C ASP A 376 20.47 18.33 -1.58
N THR A 377 21.08 18.45 -0.41
CA THR A 377 20.41 18.94 0.79
C THR A 377 20.19 20.46 0.78
N ARG A 378 20.68 21.16 -0.25
CA ARG A 378 20.38 22.57 -0.51
C ARG A 378 19.01 22.77 -1.17
N VAL A 379 18.44 21.71 -1.75
CA VAL A 379 17.16 21.74 -2.46
C VAL A 379 16.08 21.13 -1.57
N ALA A 380 14.89 21.73 -1.55
CA ALA A 380 13.77 21.19 -0.76
C ALA A 380 13.40 19.77 -1.25
N PRO A 381 13.32 18.76 -0.36
CA PRO A 381 13.04 17.40 -0.77
C PRO A 381 11.59 17.22 -1.23
N GLN A 382 11.38 16.43 -2.27
CA GLN A 382 10.05 15.98 -2.69
C GLN A 382 9.56 14.73 -1.93
N GLY A 383 10.44 14.08 -1.16
CA GLY A 383 10.17 12.78 -0.56
C GLY A 383 10.01 11.68 -1.61
N LYS A 384 10.77 11.77 -2.70
CA LYS A 384 10.78 10.81 -3.82
C LYS A 384 12.18 10.28 -4.07
N LEU A 385 12.25 8.99 -4.45
CA LEU A 385 13.48 8.28 -4.77
C LEU A 385 13.45 7.79 -6.21
N ALA A 386 14.38 8.24 -7.04
CA ALA A 386 14.58 7.71 -8.37
C ALA A 386 15.61 6.56 -8.35
N ILE A 387 15.20 5.38 -8.83
CA ILE A 387 16.09 4.23 -9.01
C ILE A 387 16.42 4.08 -10.49
N TRP A 388 17.68 4.31 -10.84
CA TRP A 388 18.20 4.23 -12.19
C TRP A 388 18.73 2.83 -12.53
N LEU A 389 18.05 2.14 -13.44
CA LEU A 389 18.37 0.77 -13.85
C LEU A 389 19.32 0.69 -15.05
N MET A 390 20.36 1.51 -15.09
CA MET A 390 21.40 1.46 -16.12
C MET A 390 22.77 1.83 -15.53
N GLY A 391 23.80 1.93 -16.38
CA GLY A 391 25.12 2.39 -15.92
C GLY A 391 25.00 3.81 -15.36
N HIS A 392 25.80 4.13 -14.34
CA HIS A 392 25.72 5.42 -13.63
C HIS A 392 25.67 6.60 -14.61
N ASN A 393 24.68 7.48 -14.41
CA ASN A 393 24.49 8.69 -15.19
C ASN A 393 24.50 9.89 -14.25
N GLN A 394 25.68 10.51 -14.12
CA GLN A 394 25.88 11.67 -13.27
C GLN A 394 24.97 12.84 -13.68
N GLY A 395 24.87 13.15 -14.97
CA GLY A 395 24.07 14.26 -15.46
C GLY A 395 22.57 14.12 -15.17
N LEU A 396 22.06 12.88 -15.09
CA LEU A 396 20.70 12.60 -14.64
C LEU A 396 20.55 12.78 -13.13
N PHE A 397 21.51 12.28 -12.34
CA PHE A 397 21.45 12.39 -10.87
C PHE A 397 21.48 13.84 -10.42
N GLU A 398 22.32 14.67 -11.05
CA GLU A 398 22.38 16.10 -10.79
C GLU A 398 21.03 16.78 -11.03
N ARG A 399 20.38 16.49 -12.17
CA ARG A 399 19.04 17.01 -12.49
C ARG A 399 17.98 16.55 -11.51
N LEU A 400 17.97 15.26 -11.17
CA LEU A 400 17.02 14.71 -10.19
C LEU A 400 17.17 15.42 -8.84
N ASN A 401 18.41 15.65 -8.41
CA ASN A 401 18.67 16.39 -7.18
C ASN A 401 18.26 17.87 -7.27
N ASP A 402 18.45 18.52 -8.42
CA ASP A 402 17.94 19.89 -8.66
C ASP A 402 16.41 19.95 -8.58
N TYR A 403 15.73 18.83 -8.81
CA TYR A 403 14.28 18.71 -8.61
C TYR A 403 13.91 18.38 -7.15
N GLY A 404 14.86 18.11 -6.26
CA GLY A 404 14.60 17.65 -4.89
C GLY A 404 14.29 16.15 -4.79
N VAL A 405 14.69 15.37 -5.80
CA VAL A 405 14.52 13.91 -5.85
C VAL A 405 15.84 13.23 -5.49
N HIS A 406 15.80 12.29 -4.56
CA HIS A 406 16.93 11.41 -4.24
C HIS A 406 17.19 10.47 -5.41
N ALA A 407 18.45 10.20 -5.72
CA ALA A 407 18.80 9.33 -6.84
C ALA A 407 19.69 8.19 -6.38
N ILE A 408 19.37 6.96 -6.79
CA ILE A 408 20.25 5.81 -6.62
C ILE A 408 20.37 5.01 -7.92
N GLY A 409 21.44 4.23 -8.03
CA GLY A 409 21.64 3.26 -9.10
C GLY A 409 22.23 1.99 -8.49
N VAL A 410 21.52 0.88 -8.64
CA VAL A 410 21.90 -0.43 -8.08
C VAL A 410 22.51 -1.32 -9.16
N SER A 411 23.48 -2.13 -8.78
CA SER A 411 24.01 -3.15 -9.69
C SER A 411 23.07 -4.35 -9.71
N TYR A 412 22.59 -4.76 -10.87
CA TYR A 412 21.66 -5.88 -11.00
C TYR A 412 21.90 -6.69 -12.28
N ALA A 413 21.35 -7.90 -12.34
CA ALA A 413 21.49 -8.81 -13.48
C ALA A 413 20.83 -8.25 -14.76
N ARG A 414 21.63 -7.59 -15.61
CA ARG A 414 21.16 -6.96 -16.86
C ARG A 414 21.85 -7.41 -18.13
N GLN A 415 22.88 -8.25 -18.03
CA GLN A 415 23.64 -8.74 -19.19
C GLN A 415 23.10 -10.07 -19.77
N TRP A 416 22.04 -10.62 -19.17
CA TRP A 416 21.42 -11.87 -19.61
C TRP A 416 20.73 -11.79 -20.98
N PHE A 417 20.32 -10.59 -21.45
CA PHE A 417 19.53 -10.42 -22.68
C PHE A 417 20.19 -11.00 -23.93
N GLY A 418 21.54 -11.02 -23.95
CA GLY A 418 22.32 -11.64 -25.03
C GLY A 418 22.67 -13.11 -24.80
N LYS A 419 22.05 -13.78 -23.82
CA LYS A 419 22.49 -15.10 -23.33
C LYS A 419 21.33 -16.07 -23.10
N LEU A 420 20.23 -15.59 -22.52
CA LEU A 420 19.02 -16.38 -22.24
C LEU A 420 17.94 -16.16 -23.32
N CYS A 421 16.90 -16.98 -23.30
CA CYS A 421 15.79 -16.99 -24.25
C CYS A 421 16.26 -17.20 -25.70
N ARG A 422 17.15 -18.18 -25.90
CA ARG A 422 17.78 -18.51 -27.18
C ARG A 422 17.53 -19.95 -27.63
N PRO A 423 17.53 -20.24 -28.95
CA PRO A 423 17.65 -19.28 -30.06
C PRO A 423 16.40 -18.39 -30.24
N ARG A 424 15.28 -18.74 -29.59
CA ARG A 424 14.07 -17.93 -29.46
C ARG A 424 13.50 -18.05 -28.04
N PRO A 425 12.71 -17.08 -27.55
CA PRO A 425 11.96 -17.20 -26.29
C PRO A 425 11.04 -18.43 -26.30
N SER A 426 10.83 -19.05 -25.13
CA SER A 426 9.97 -20.24 -24.98
C SER A 426 8.48 -19.94 -25.21
N ASP A 427 8.03 -18.74 -24.82
CA ASP A 427 6.69 -18.24 -25.05
C ASP A 427 6.68 -16.69 -25.15
N ALA A 428 5.49 -16.11 -25.23
CA ALA A 428 5.28 -14.65 -25.31
C ALA A 428 5.70 -13.86 -24.05
N TYR A 429 6.09 -14.54 -22.97
CA TYR A 429 6.35 -13.93 -21.66
C TYR A 429 7.75 -14.23 -21.10
N ALA A 430 8.52 -15.12 -21.72
CA ALA A 430 9.79 -15.62 -21.21
C ALA A 430 10.79 -14.50 -20.82
N ARG A 431 11.05 -13.52 -21.70
CA ARG A 431 11.93 -12.40 -21.36
C ARG A 431 11.36 -11.51 -20.25
N GLY A 432 10.03 -11.39 -20.22
CA GLY A 432 9.32 -10.67 -19.17
C GLY A 432 9.46 -11.34 -17.79
N ARG A 433 9.53 -12.68 -17.74
CA ARG A 433 9.78 -13.44 -16.51
C ARG A 433 11.23 -13.26 -16.02
N ILE A 434 12.21 -13.39 -16.91
CA ILE A 434 13.64 -13.14 -16.59
C ILE A 434 13.85 -11.71 -16.09
N ARG A 435 13.21 -10.71 -16.72
CA ARG A 435 13.27 -9.30 -16.26
C ARG A 435 12.72 -9.12 -14.87
N LEU A 436 11.61 -9.80 -14.57
CA LEU A 436 10.99 -9.68 -13.26
C LEU A 436 11.88 -10.32 -12.21
N GLU A 437 12.39 -11.51 -12.47
CA GLU A 437 13.35 -12.18 -11.59
C GLU A 437 14.64 -11.37 -11.38
N ALA A 438 15.21 -10.77 -12.43
CA ALA A 438 16.34 -9.85 -12.29
C ALA A 438 16.03 -8.61 -11.42
N ALA A 439 14.77 -8.17 -11.40
CA ALA A 439 14.35 -7.04 -10.59
C ALA A 439 14.02 -7.43 -9.14
N THR A 440 13.45 -8.62 -8.91
CA THR A 440 12.94 -9.04 -7.59
C THR A 440 13.86 -10.02 -6.86
N GLY A 441 14.66 -10.80 -7.57
CA GLY A 441 15.39 -11.97 -7.04
C GLY A 441 14.45 -13.11 -6.62
N LEU A 442 13.24 -13.15 -7.17
CA LEU A 442 12.27 -14.22 -6.95
C LEU A 442 12.19 -15.06 -8.21
N ASP A 443 12.11 -16.37 -8.04
CA ASP A 443 11.99 -17.33 -9.14
C ASP A 443 10.70 -17.08 -9.94
N PHE A 444 10.88 -16.61 -11.17
CA PHE A 444 9.80 -16.45 -12.13
C PHE A 444 10.07 -17.20 -13.42
N SER A 445 11.26 -17.78 -13.62
CA SER A 445 11.69 -18.26 -14.92
C SER A 445 12.57 -19.50 -14.83
N ASP A 446 12.35 -20.45 -15.75
CA ASP A 446 13.14 -21.70 -15.77
C ASP A 446 14.59 -21.51 -16.25
N GLU A 447 14.95 -20.33 -16.77
CA GLU A 447 16.28 -20.05 -17.35
C GLU A 447 17.20 -19.22 -16.44
N LEU A 448 16.69 -18.70 -15.31
CA LEU A 448 17.44 -17.94 -14.32
C LEU A 448 17.07 -18.47 -12.93
N ASP A 449 18.03 -18.45 -11.99
CA ASP A 449 17.80 -18.83 -10.58
C ASP A 449 18.47 -17.79 -9.68
N LEU A 450 17.99 -16.55 -9.80
CA LEU A 450 18.49 -15.42 -9.03
C LEU A 450 17.96 -15.50 -7.60
N LEU A 451 18.83 -15.34 -6.61
CA LEU A 451 18.43 -15.32 -5.20
C LEU A 451 17.95 -13.90 -4.81
N PRO A 452 17.10 -13.78 -3.77
CA PRO A 452 16.58 -12.49 -3.34
C PRO A 452 17.64 -11.39 -3.12
N PRO A 453 18.80 -11.65 -2.47
CA PRO A 453 19.87 -10.65 -2.29
C PRO A 453 20.41 -10.04 -3.59
N ASP A 454 20.27 -10.74 -4.71
CA ASP A 454 20.85 -10.36 -5.99
C ASP A 454 19.86 -9.63 -6.92
N GLY A 455 18.58 -9.60 -6.56
CA GLY A 455 17.57 -8.79 -7.22
C GLY A 455 17.77 -7.29 -6.96
N ALA A 456 17.42 -6.46 -7.95
CA ALA A 456 17.51 -5.00 -7.83
C ALA A 456 16.73 -4.45 -6.60
N ALA A 457 15.60 -5.07 -6.24
CA ALA A 457 14.76 -4.68 -5.12
C ALA A 457 15.45 -4.82 -3.76
N GLU A 458 16.07 -5.96 -3.47
CA GLU A 458 16.78 -6.16 -2.19
C GLU A 458 18.06 -5.34 -2.13
N ARG A 459 18.79 -5.21 -3.25
CA ARG A 459 19.96 -4.32 -3.33
C ARG A 459 19.61 -2.86 -3.04
N THR A 460 18.46 -2.40 -3.55
CA THR A 460 17.92 -1.08 -3.20
C THR A 460 17.72 -0.95 -1.69
N ARG A 461 17.11 -1.97 -1.05
CA ARG A 461 16.87 -1.95 0.40
C ARG A 461 18.18 -1.88 1.19
N GLN A 462 19.16 -2.72 0.85
CA GLN A 462 20.47 -2.73 1.50
C GLN A 462 21.22 -1.41 1.32
N LEU A 463 21.18 -0.83 0.11
CA LEU A 463 21.76 0.47 -0.14
C LEU A 463 21.12 1.57 0.71
N LEU A 464 19.79 1.57 0.84
CA LEU A 464 19.08 2.53 1.68
C LEU A 464 19.41 2.38 3.17
N LEU A 465 19.55 1.15 3.68
CA LEU A 465 20.00 0.90 5.05
C LEU A 465 21.40 1.48 5.28
N TRP A 466 22.32 1.21 4.35
CA TRP A 466 23.69 1.74 4.42
C TRP A 466 23.69 3.27 4.34
N LEU A 467 22.95 3.87 3.41
CA LEU A 467 22.83 5.32 3.24
C LEU A 467 22.24 6.02 4.47
N SER A 468 21.27 5.38 5.14
CA SER A 468 20.67 5.91 6.37
C SER A 468 21.70 6.03 7.50
N SER A 469 22.68 5.14 7.52
CA SER A 469 23.80 5.20 8.47
C SER A 469 24.94 6.13 8.01
N GLU A 470 25.31 6.07 6.72
CA GLU A 470 26.48 6.76 6.19
C GLU A 470 26.21 8.26 5.93
N ASN A 471 24.98 8.60 5.53
CA ASN A 471 24.57 9.95 5.20
C ASN A 471 23.20 10.29 5.81
N PRO A 472 23.09 10.37 7.15
CA PRO A 472 21.82 10.69 7.81
C PRO A 472 21.25 12.06 7.40
N GLN A 473 22.10 13.01 6.98
CA GLN A 473 21.67 14.32 6.46
C GLN A 473 20.80 14.20 5.22
N GLY A 474 20.94 13.10 4.47
CA GLY A 474 20.12 12.79 3.31
C GLY A 474 18.74 12.24 3.65
N ASN A 475 18.42 11.92 4.92
CA ASN A 475 17.11 11.42 5.34
C ASN A 475 16.64 10.21 4.49
N TRP A 476 17.50 9.18 4.34
CA TRP A 476 17.26 8.05 3.41
C TRP A 476 16.28 7.00 3.94
N ASP A 477 16.12 6.92 5.27
CA ASP A 477 15.23 5.99 5.96
C ASP A 477 13.75 6.26 5.64
N GLN A 478 13.39 7.46 5.20
CA GLN A 478 12.05 7.79 4.71
C GLN A 478 11.55 6.93 3.54
N PHE A 479 12.46 6.24 2.84
CA PHE A 479 12.17 5.32 1.72
C PHE A 479 12.07 3.87 2.15
N LEU A 480 12.17 3.58 3.45
CA LEU A 480 11.97 2.27 4.06
C LEU A 480 10.67 2.24 4.87
N THR A 481 10.12 1.06 5.08
CA THR A 481 9.02 0.86 6.05
C THR A 481 9.50 1.17 7.46
N ASP A 482 8.58 1.41 8.41
CA ASP A 482 8.92 1.77 9.80
C ASP A 482 9.91 0.78 10.46
N ASP A 483 9.79 -0.51 10.11
CA ASP A 483 10.63 -1.63 10.56
C ASP A 483 11.84 -1.90 9.64
N GLN A 484 11.98 -1.11 8.58
CA GLN A 484 13.01 -1.20 7.54
C GLN A 484 13.07 -2.54 6.79
N SER A 485 12.01 -3.35 6.89
CA SER A 485 11.92 -4.65 6.23
C SER A 485 11.72 -4.53 4.72
N ARG A 486 11.18 -3.40 4.23
CA ARG A 486 10.85 -3.20 2.81
C ARG A 486 11.10 -1.76 2.36
N VAL A 487 11.17 -1.58 1.04
CA VAL A 487 11.19 -0.27 0.37
C VAL A 487 9.76 0.27 0.24
N ARG A 488 9.59 1.57 0.49
CA ARG A 488 8.35 2.32 0.26
C ARG A 488 8.19 2.64 -1.23
N TRP A 489 7.77 1.64 -2.01
CA TRP A 489 7.63 1.76 -3.46
C TRP A 489 6.65 2.87 -3.90
N ASP A 490 5.72 3.28 -3.04
CA ASP A 490 4.85 4.46 -3.22
C ASP A 490 5.60 5.80 -3.31
N LYS A 491 6.87 5.84 -2.90
CA LYS A 491 7.77 6.99 -3.02
C LYS A 491 8.77 6.85 -4.17
N VAL A 492 8.77 5.72 -4.87
CA VAL A 492 9.80 5.37 -5.85
C VAL A 492 9.40 5.72 -7.28
N ILE A 493 10.28 6.42 -7.97
CA ILE A 493 10.32 6.57 -9.42
C ILE A 493 11.26 5.49 -9.97
N ILE A 494 10.74 4.46 -10.60
CA ILE A 494 11.59 3.45 -11.28
C ILE A 494 11.90 3.95 -12.69
N THR A 495 13.19 4.08 -13.02
CA THR A 495 13.59 4.70 -14.28
C THR A 495 14.78 3.99 -14.92
N GLY A 496 14.85 4.02 -16.24
CA GLY A 496 15.95 3.41 -16.97
C GLY A 496 15.97 3.83 -18.42
N ALA A 497 17.07 3.50 -19.09
CA ALA A 497 17.21 3.58 -20.54
C ALA A 497 17.37 2.20 -21.16
N SER A 498 16.90 2.01 -22.40
CA SER A 498 17.13 0.78 -23.15
C SER A 498 16.71 -0.47 -22.35
N HIS A 499 17.63 -1.40 -22.06
CA HIS A 499 17.36 -2.55 -21.19
C HIS A 499 16.79 -2.17 -19.81
N GLY A 500 17.31 -1.11 -19.19
CA GLY A 500 16.83 -0.59 -17.91
C GLY A 500 15.41 -0.05 -17.98
N SER A 501 15.05 0.63 -19.08
CA SER A 501 13.69 1.09 -19.32
C SER A 501 12.72 -0.09 -19.38
N THR A 502 13.14 -1.18 -20.03
CA THR A 502 12.33 -2.39 -20.15
C THR A 502 12.15 -3.11 -18.81
N THR A 503 13.22 -3.24 -18.02
CA THR A 503 13.14 -3.80 -16.67
C THR A 503 12.28 -2.92 -15.75
N ALA A 504 12.43 -1.59 -15.81
CA ALA A 504 11.63 -0.64 -15.03
C ALA A 504 10.13 -0.80 -15.33
N ALA A 505 9.76 -0.85 -16.61
CA ALA A 505 8.39 -1.10 -17.03
C ALA A 505 7.87 -2.45 -16.54
N ARG A 506 8.64 -3.53 -16.74
CA ARG A 506 8.23 -4.88 -16.33
C ARG A 506 8.06 -5.02 -14.82
N PHE A 507 8.96 -4.43 -14.04
CA PHE A 507 8.86 -4.39 -12.58
C PHE A 507 7.60 -3.63 -12.14
N ALA A 508 7.32 -2.47 -12.73
CA ALA A 508 6.15 -1.67 -12.40
C ALA A 508 4.80 -2.33 -12.76
N LYS A 509 4.79 -3.27 -13.71
CA LYS A 509 3.61 -4.14 -13.94
C LYS A 509 3.32 -5.03 -12.73
N HIS A 510 4.35 -5.47 -12.00
CA HIS A 510 4.24 -6.39 -10.88
C HIS A 510 4.12 -5.68 -9.52
N GLN A 511 4.95 -4.66 -9.29
CA GLN A 511 5.00 -3.86 -8.07
C GLN A 511 4.46 -2.46 -8.37
N ARG A 512 3.49 -1.98 -7.60
CA ARG A 512 3.03 -0.59 -7.69
C ARG A 512 4.16 0.33 -7.26
N VAL A 513 4.48 1.32 -8.10
CA VAL A 513 5.42 2.40 -7.81
C VAL A 513 4.77 3.76 -7.97
N ASP A 514 5.45 4.83 -7.55
CA ASP A 514 4.94 6.19 -7.75
C ASP A 514 4.89 6.57 -9.23
N ARG A 515 5.98 6.28 -9.96
CA ARG A 515 6.15 6.70 -11.35
C ARG A 515 7.12 5.77 -12.08
N VAL A 516 6.93 5.65 -13.39
CA VAL A 516 7.86 4.96 -14.29
C VAL A 516 8.33 5.95 -15.37
N VAL A 517 9.64 6.11 -15.53
CA VAL A 517 10.22 6.93 -16.61
C VAL A 517 11.08 6.04 -17.52
N MET A 518 10.62 5.92 -18.76
CA MET A 518 11.12 5.01 -19.80
C MET A 518 11.84 5.81 -20.88
N LEU A 519 13.17 5.74 -20.91
CA LEU A 519 13.99 6.40 -21.92
C LEU A 519 14.41 5.37 -22.98
N CYS A 520 14.17 5.65 -24.26
CA CYS A 520 14.46 4.74 -25.39
C CYS A 520 14.02 3.29 -25.15
N GLY A 521 12.77 3.11 -24.69
CA GLY A 521 12.18 1.83 -24.32
C GLY A 521 10.69 1.95 -23.99
N PRO A 522 10.04 0.85 -23.55
CA PRO A 522 10.61 -0.49 -23.35
C PRO A 522 10.74 -1.28 -24.66
N ARG A 523 11.67 -2.26 -24.68
CA ARG A 523 11.92 -3.21 -25.79
C ARG A 523 11.37 -4.61 -25.42
N ASP A 524 11.67 -5.66 -26.19
CA ASP A 524 11.01 -7.00 -26.21
C ASP A 524 9.80 -7.03 -27.13
N GLN A 525 10.03 -6.66 -28.38
CA GLN A 525 9.02 -6.50 -29.41
C GLN A 525 8.31 -7.80 -29.81
N ASP A 526 8.97 -8.92 -29.58
CA ASP A 526 8.48 -10.28 -29.78
C ASP A 526 7.81 -10.83 -28.51
N GLN A 527 7.54 -10.03 -27.49
CA GLN A 527 6.92 -10.51 -26.25
C GLN A 527 5.66 -9.68 -25.94
N ASP A 528 4.72 -10.28 -25.22
CA ASP A 528 3.40 -9.71 -24.91
C ASP A 528 3.27 -9.30 -23.44
N TRP A 529 4.35 -9.42 -22.66
CA TRP A 529 4.33 -9.11 -21.23
C TRP A 529 3.91 -7.65 -20.94
N GLN A 530 4.12 -6.71 -21.87
CA GLN A 530 3.72 -5.31 -21.73
C GLN A 530 2.20 -5.17 -21.52
N GLY A 531 1.45 -6.02 -22.21
CA GLY A 531 -0.01 -6.14 -22.12
C GLY A 531 -0.51 -6.91 -20.91
N LEU A 532 0.38 -7.47 -20.08
CA LEU A 532 -0.02 -8.08 -18.82
C LEU A 532 -0.77 -7.07 -17.95
N PRO A 533 -1.51 -7.53 -16.95
CA PRO A 533 -2.10 -6.62 -16.01
C PRO A 533 -1.04 -5.83 -15.20
N SER A 534 -1.35 -4.58 -14.81
CA SER A 534 -0.41 -3.66 -14.13
C SER A 534 -0.79 -3.37 -12.67
N ALA A 535 0.14 -3.51 -11.73
CA ALA A 535 -0.01 -3.04 -10.35
C ALA A 535 0.17 -1.52 -10.25
N THR A 536 1.06 -0.94 -11.07
CA THR A 536 1.15 0.51 -11.26
C THR A 536 0.07 0.98 -12.24
N PRO A 537 -0.79 1.95 -11.88
CA PRO A 537 -1.73 2.56 -12.83
C PRO A 537 -1.03 3.05 -14.11
N ASN A 538 -1.61 2.77 -15.27
CA ASN A 538 -0.96 3.02 -16.57
C ASN A 538 -0.67 4.51 -16.81
N ASN A 539 -1.42 5.44 -16.20
CA ASN A 539 -1.18 6.89 -16.28
C ASN A 539 0.13 7.33 -15.60
N ARG A 540 0.79 6.47 -14.83
CA ARG A 540 2.06 6.77 -14.14
C ARG A 540 3.30 6.38 -14.93
N PHE A 541 3.13 5.83 -16.13
CA PHE A 541 4.22 5.49 -17.06
C PHE A 541 4.45 6.64 -18.04
N PHE A 542 5.70 7.03 -18.24
CA PHE A 542 6.10 8.10 -19.15
C PHE A 542 7.21 7.59 -20.09
N GLY A 543 7.01 7.72 -21.39
CA GLY A 543 7.96 7.35 -22.44
C GLY A 543 8.59 8.55 -23.13
N PHE A 544 9.90 8.48 -23.40
CA PHE A 544 10.60 9.42 -24.27
C PHE A 544 11.60 8.70 -25.18
N SER A 545 11.49 8.90 -26.48
CA SER A 545 12.38 8.28 -27.48
C SER A 545 12.67 9.21 -28.65
N HIS A 546 13.71 8.90 -29.42
CA HIS A 546 14.04 9.58 -30.67
C HIS A 546 13.43 8.82 -31.86
N VAL A 547 12.93 9.53 -32.89
CA VAL A 547 12.28 8.91 -34.06
C VAL A 547 13.22 8.08 -34.94
N LEU A 548 14.52 8.40 -34.92
CA LEU A 548 15.59 7.63 -35.57
C LEU A 548 16.16 6.49 -34.71
N ASP A 549 15.66 6.29 -33.48
CA ASP A 549 16.05 5.12 -32.70
C ASP A 549 15.56 3.87 -33.42
N GLY A 550 16.41 2.85 -33.53
CA GLY A 550 16.06 1.57 -34.15
C GLY A 550 14.83 0.91 -33.53
N GLY A 551 14.56 1.14 -32.24
CA GLY A 551 13.33 0.66 -31.61
C GLY A 551 12.07 1.44 -32.01
N TRP A 552 12.22 2.70 -32.43
CA TRP A 552 11.12 3.48 -32.99
C TRP A 552 10.86 3.08 -34.45
N THR A 553 11.90 3.06 -35.29
CA THR A 553 11.78 2.75 -36.72
C THR A 553 11.33 1.32 -37.03
N ALA A 554 11.41 0.42 -36.04
CA ALA A 554 10.95 -0.96 -36.13
C ALA A 554 9.67 -1.22 -35.32
N ASP A 555 8.94 -0.16 -34.96
CA ASP A 555 7.66 -0.17 -34.24
C ASP A 555 7.68 -0.82 -32.85
N HIS A 556 8.87 -1.06 -32.27
CA HIS A 556 8.97 -1.69 -30.96
C HIS A 556 8.39 -0.79 -29.86
N TYR A 557 8.64 0.52 -29.95
CA TYR A 557 8.24 1.49 -28.92
C TYR A 557 6.79 1.92 -29.04
N CYS A 558 6.29 2.22 -30.25
CA CYS A 558 4.86 2.51 -30.43
C CYS A 558 4.02 1.33 -29.92
N ARG A 559 4.37 0.10 -30.32
CA ARG A 559 3.70 -1.13 -29.88
C ARG A 559 3.73 -1.27 -28.37
N SER A 560 4.91 -1.14 -27.77
CA SER A 560 5.04 -1.33 -26.33
C SER A 560 4.26 -0.27 -25.53
N TRP A 561 4.25 0.98 -26.00
CA TRP A 561 3.48 2.05 -25.38
C TRP A 561 1.97 1.82 -25.50
N GLU A 562 1.50 1.25 -26.60
CA GLU A 562 0.09 0.86 -26.77
C GLU A 562 -0.30 -0.33 -25.90
N LEU A 563 0.54 -1.37 -25.81
CA LEU A 563 0.31 -2.50 -24.90
C LEU A 563 0.33 -2.09 -23.43
N LEU A 564 1.08 -1.05 -23.08
CA LEU A 564 1.04 -0.41 -21.77
C LEU A 564 -0.21 0.48 -21.58
N GLY A 565 -1.02 0.70 -22.61
CA GLY A 565 -2.22 1.53 -22.58
C GLY A 565 -1.96 3.03 -22.56
N LEU A 566 -0.77 3.49 -22.96
CA LEU A 566 -0.39 4.91 -22.87
C LEU A 566 -1.21 5.83 -23.78
N HIS A 567 -1.84 5.28 -24.82
CA HIS A 567 -2.70 6.04 -25.73
C HIS A 567 -3.96 6.61 -25.03
N GLN A 568 -4.34 6.03 -23.89
CA GLN A 568 -5.44 6.54 -23.06
C GLN A 568 -5.07 7.83 -22.29
N PHE A 569 -3.81 8.29 -22.35
CA PHE A 569 -3.30 9.40 -21.53
C PHE A 569 -2.53 10.46 -22.35
N GLY A 570 -2.98 10.73 -23.58
CA GLY A 570 -2.41 11.76 -24.44
C GLY A 570 -1.83 11.22 -25.75
N PRO A 571 -1.79 12.05 -26.82
CA PRO A 571 -1.22 11.69 -28.14
C PRO A 571 0.30 11.47 -28.09
N ILE A 572 0.89 10.92 -29.14
CA ILE A 572 2.35 11.00 -29.31
C ILE A 572 2.72 12.46 -29.59
N VAL A 573 3.60 13.05 -28.79
CA VAL A 573 3.96 14.48 -28.88
C VAL A 573 5.42 14.64 -29.26
N ASN A 574 5.68 15.37 -30.35
CA ASN A 574 7.02 15.83 -30.68
C ASN A 574 7.40 17.04 -29.82
N VAL A 575 8.37 16.85 -28.93
CA VAL A 575 8.85 17.87 -27.98
C VAL A 575 9.61 19.02 -28.66
N ASP A 576 10.09 18.83 -29.88
CA ASP A 576 10.79 19.89 -30.63
C ASP A 576 9.81 20.95 -31.15
N GLN A 577 8.53 20.61 -31.23
CA GLN A 577 7.46 21.43 -31.81
C GLN A 577 6.42 21.87 -30.77
N THR A 578 6.42 21.24 -29.60
CA THR A 578 5.43 21.45 -28.55
C THR A 578 6.15 21.77 -27.26
N GLN A 579 5.77 22.86 -26.58
CA GLN A 579 6.33 23.21 -25.28
C GLN A 579 5.66 22.42 -24.14
N ALA A 580 6.32 22.35 -22.98
CA ALA A 580 5.73 21.81 -21.76
C ALA A 580 4.39 22.53 -21.43
N PRO A 581 3.35 21.81 -20.96
CA PRO A 581 3.39 20.45 -20.44
C PRO A 581 3.15 19.36 -21.50
N TYR A 582 3.48 19.59 -22.77
CA TYR A 582 3.43 18.56 -23.83
C TYR A 582 2.06 17.88 -23.93
N GLN A 583 1.00 18.69 -23.87
CA GLN A 583 -0.40 18.22 -23.85
C GLN A 583 -0.70 17.20 -22.73
N ASN A 584 0.09 17.23 -21.65
CA ASN A 584 0.06 16.26 -20.55
C ASN A 584 0.24 14.80 -20.99
N SER A 585 0.88 14.57 -22.15
CA SER A 585 1.05 13.25 -22.73
C SER A 585 2.05 12.39 -21.96
N ARG A 586 1.82 11.07 -22.01
CA ARG A 586 2.75 10.03 -21.54
C ARG A 586 3.67 9.50 -22.64
N ARG A 587 3.53 9.98 -23.87
CA ARG A 587 4.22 9.48 -25.08
C ARG A 587 4.96 10.63 -25.76
N LEU A 588 6.22 10.84 -25.41
CA LEU A 588 7.04 11.91 -25.96
C LEU A 588 8.04 11.38 -26.99
N ILE A 589 8.21 12.11 -28.09
CA ILE A 589 9.24 11.84 -29.08
C ILE A 589 10.01 13.10 -29.42
N THR A 590 11.19 12.93 -30.02
CA THR A 590 11.99 14.00 -30.62
C THR A 590 12.48 13.56 -32.01
N ALA A 591 12.57 14.53 -32.91
CA ALA A 591 13.22 14.46 -34.21
C ALA A 591 14.41 15.42 -34.30
N ALA A 592 15.00 15.79 -33.15
CA ALA A 592 16.16 16.65 -33.08
C ALA A 592 17.30 16.12 -33.96
N ASP A 593 18.11 17.03 -34.52
CA ASP A 593 19.18 16.62 -35.40
C ASP A 593 20.30 15.89 -34.62
N VAL A 594 20.43 14.59 -34.90
CA VAL A 594 21.48 13.71 -34.39
C VAL A 594 22.46 13.31 -35.50
N GLY A 595 22.43 13.97 -36.65
CA GLY A 595 23.29 13.68 -37.81
C GLY A 595 22.93 12.38 -38.54
N GLY A 596 21.67 11.94 -38.44
CA GLY A 596 21.22 10.66 -39.01
C GLY A 596 21.76 9.40 -38.31
N ASP A 597 22.42 9.54 -37.16
CA ASP A 597 23.00 8.43 -36.41
C ASP A 597 21.98 7.80 -35.46
N ALA A 598 21.56 6.57 -35.76
CA ALA A 598 20.60 5.81 -34.95
C ALA A 598 21.14 5.44 -33.54
N GLY A 599 22.45 5.26 -33.38
CA GLY A 599 23.09 5.02 -32.08
C GLY A 599 23.11 6.28 -31.21
N ARG A 600 23.38 7.44 -31.83
CA ARG A 600 23.22 8.73 -31.17
C ARG A 600 21.76 9.00 -30.83
N ALA A 601 20.83 8.75 -31.75
CA ALA A 601 19.38 8.83 -31.51
C ALA A 601 18.97 8.05 -30.25
N HIS A 602 19.40 6.79 -30.16
CA HIS A 602 19.12 5.91 -29.02
C HIS A 602 19.59 6.48 -27.68
N SER A 603 20.77 7.12 -27.66
CA SER A 603 21.35 7.66 -26.43
C SER A 603 20.93 9.10 -26.13
N SER A 604 20.46 9.85 -27.15
CA SER A 604 20.22 11.29 -27.08
C SER A 604 19.17 11.71 -26.04
N VAL A 605 18.22 10.83 -25.74
CA VAL A 605 17.11 11.07 -24.80
C VAL A 605 17.49 10.91 -23.33
N THR A 606 18.73 10.52 -23.04
CA THR A 606 19.31 10.45 -21.69
C THR A 606 20.34 11.56 -21.52
N PRO A 607 20.46 12.22 -20.35
CA PRO A 607 21.47 13.26 -20.15
C PRO A 607 22.89 12.74 -20.46
N GLY A 608 23.54 13.33 -21.46
CA GLY A 608 24.88 12.93 -21.89
C GLY A 608 25.35 13.62 -23.16
N SER A 609 26.54 13.27 -23.66
CA SER A 609 27.13 13.87 -24.85
C SER A 609 26.35 13.63 -26.15
N ALA A 610 25.52 12.58 -26.19
CA ALA A 610 24.66 12.31 -27.33
C ALA A 610 23.47 13.29 -27.41
N SER A 611 23.02 13.84 -26.28
CA SER A 611 21.90 14.78 -26.21
C SER A 611 22.24 16.10 -26.91
N PRO A 612 21.32 16.63 -27.73
CA PRO A 612 21.46 17.95 -28.32
C PRO A 612 21.64 19.06 -27.28
N GLU A 613 22.44 20.06 -27.64
CA GLU A 613 22.70 21.27 -26.88
C GLU A 613 22.38 22.50 -27.72
N ASN A 614 22.01 23.60 -27.06
CA ASN A 614 21.95 24.91 -27.72
C ASN A 614 23.36 25.51 -27.89
N ALA A 615 23.44 26.71 -28.47
CA ALA A 615 24.71 27.41 -28.70
C ALA A 615 25.46 27.79 -27.40
N GLN A 616 24.78 27.74 -26.25
CA GLN A 616 25.32 28.03 -24.92
C GLN A 616 25.78 26.75 -24.19
N GLY A 617 25.62 25.57 -24.79
CA GLY A 617 25.95 24.28 -24.19
C GLY A 617 24.86 23.73 -23.25
N GLU A 618 23.69 24.36 -23.19
CA GLU A 618 22.58 23.90 -22.36
C GLU A 618 21.84 22.76 -23.08
N LYS A 619 21.41 21.74 -22.32
CA LYS A 619 20.74 20.56 -22.91
C LYS A 619 19.34 20.92 -23.36
N LEU A 620 19.03 20.67 -24.64
CA LEU A 620 17.71 20.98 -25.20
C LEU A 620 16.57 20.20 -24.52
N PHE A 621 16.87 19.05 -23.94
CA PHE A 621 15.89 18.18 -23.29
C PHE A 621 15.73 18.40 -21.78
N ASP A 622 16.36 19.44 -21.20
CA ASP A 622 16.14 19.79 -19.78
C ASP A 622 14.65 19.97 -19.43
N PRO A 623 13.84 20.71 -20.22
CA PRO A 623 12.40 20.80 -19.96
C PRO A 623 11.65 19.48 -20.10
N VAL A 624 12.13 18.55 -20.94
CA VAL A 624 11.54 17.22 -21.12
C VAL A 624 11.81 16.36 -19.90
N TRP A 625 13.06 16.28 -19.44
CA TRP A 625 13.40 15.52 -18.23
C TRP A 625 12.67 16.09 -17.02
N HIS A 626 12.62 17.40 -16.85
CA HIS A 626 11.84 18.02 -15.77
C HIS A 626 10.37 17.59 -15.82
N TYR A 627 9.73 17.60 -16.99
CA TYR A 627 8.36 17.12 -17.15
C TYR A 627 8.20 15.64 -16.78
N LEU A 628 9.06 14.76 -17.31
CA LEU A 628 9.00 13.32 -17.07
C LEU A 628 9.07 12.97 -15.59
N TYR A 629 9.83 13.72 -14.77
CA TYR A 629 10.00 13.44 -13.35
C TYR A 629 9.06 14.24 -12.43
N ASN A 630 8.51 15.38 -12.86
CA ASN A 630 7.72 16.27 -11.98
C ASN A 630 6.25 16.46 -12.39
N GLN A 631 5.83 16.10 -13.61
CA GLN A 631 4.44 16.27 -14.04
C GLN A 631 3.48 15.54 -13.09
N PRO A 632 2.41 16.20 -12.56
CA PRO A 632 1.40 15.50 -11.77
C PRO A 632 0.78 14.33 -12.54
N VAL A 633 0.80 13.14 -11.94
CA VAL A 633 0.43 11.88 -12.63
C VAL A 633 -1.06 11.76 -12.93
N ASP A 634 -1.91 12.49 -12.19
CA ASP A 634 -3.36 12.51 -12.38
C ASP A 634 -3.82 13.57 -13.40
N ILE A 635 -2.91 14.45 -13.84
CA ILE A 635 -3.14 15.36 -14.97
C ILE A 635 -2.66 14.67 -16.23
N VAL A 636 -3.60 14.22 -17.06
CA VAL A 636 -3.38 13.41 -18.27
C VAL A 636 -3.82 14.14 -19.53
N GLY A 637 -3.23 13.78 -20.68
CA GLY A 637 -3.67 14.26 -21.99
C GLY A 637 -4.94 13.57 -22.47
N GLU A 638 -5.55 14.11 -23.54
CA GLU A 638 -6.73 13.51 -24.16
C GLU A 638 -6.40 12.13 -24.75
N ALA A 639 -7.25 11.14 -24.49
CA ALA A 639 -7.10 9.80 -25.05
C ALA A 639 -7.16 9.84 -26.59
N THR A 640 -6.34 9.01 -27.23
CA THR A 640 -6.38 8.81 -28.69
C THR A 640 -6.70 7.36 -29.01
N GLU A 641 -7.14 7.13 -30.25
CA GLU A 641 -7.09 5.79 -30.82
C GLU A 641 -5.64 5.27 -30.87
N GLU A 642 -5.50 3.96 -30.98
CA GLU A 642 -4.23 3.31 -31.28
C GLU A 642 -3.76 3.70 -32.69
N ASP A 643 -2.44 3.75 -32.88
CA ASP A 643 -1.79 4.13 -34.13
C ASP A 643 -1.98 3.02 -35.19
N PRO A 644 -2.73 3.29 -36.28
CA PRO A 644 -2.96 2.28 -37.31
C PRO A 644 -1.68 1.90 -38.07
N ASP A 645 -0.66 2.76 -38.04
CA ASP A 645 0.60 2.54 -38.75
C ASP A 645 1.62 1.74 -37.92
N CYS A 646 1.36 1.51 -36.64
CA CYS A 646 2.25 0.75 -35.77
C CYS A 646 2.08 -0.78 -35.95
N LEU A 647 3.16 -1.49 -36.31
CA LEU A 647 3.15 -2.95 -36.39
C LEU A 647 3.06 -3.61 -35.00
N ARG A 648 1.84 -3.95 -34.59
CA ARG A 648 1.51 -4.53 -33.27
C ARG A 648 1.86 -6.02 -33.12
N ILE A 649 1.72 -6.83 -34.16
CA ILE A 649 2.06 -8.26 -34.09
C ILE A 649 3.40 -8.46 -34.79
N GLN A 650 4.47 -8.58 -34.01
CA GLN A 650 5.83 -8.77 -34.53
C GLN A 650 6.34 -10.22 -34.39
N ALA A 651 5.66 -11.04 -33.58
CA ALA A 651 5.90 -12.46 -33.43
C ALA A 651 4.60 -13.18 -33.03
N THR A 652 4.51 -14.48 -33.34
CA THR A 652 3.43 -15.37 -32.89
C THR A 652 4.03 -16.58 -32.19
N TYR A 653 3.45 -16.98 -31.07
CA TYR A 653 3.81 -18.17 -30.31
C TYR A 653 2.74 -19.24 -30.50
N GLU A 654 3.15 -20.52 -30.44
CA GLU A 654 2.25 -21.68 -30.56
C GLU A 654 1.43 -21.90 -29.29
#